data_AF-A0AAJ1V974-F1
#
_entry.id   AF-A0AAJ1V974-F1
#
_cell.length_a   1.000
_cell.length_b   1.000
_cell.length_c   1.000
_cell.angle_alpha   90.00
_cell.angle_beta   90.00
_cell.angle_gamma   90.00
#
_symmetry.space_group_name_H-M   'P 1'
#
loop_
_entity.id
_entity.type
_entity.pdbx_description
1 polymer ?
#
loop_
_entity_poly.entity_id
_entity_poly.type
_entity_poly.pdbx_seq_one_letter_code
_entity_poly.pdbx_strand_id
1 'polypeptide(L)'
;MKNIIQNFFLFLSLCLFNWAYGQGTCNSPVTWTNNNFAPNALTVNSSQGLGDHFANKNRLTDNDLTNASSWSALVAGSAYIEVQNTTTASYPAGTYAGVVLSETSTVALSTTYRVETYLNTVATGDHIEVTVPIAAVSASNRNLGVTSTKPFNKIRVTVTALGISTTSVYYVYTITPCATPQTLVCNTSTRIIENNFAAVVNYENNRTGTSGLTVGNITNLGNIVNSDTTDFATMSLGVAVGASAQVSVKDLNKTYDAGSFAGFEISNTNLLNVDLLNGTKIVTYLNGVLQETSNSNTLLVSLSLLGGANRAEVGFTTTKPFNEVQYVQTNLLGLNVFGSTQIYNLVVKRNCNGPAPACNVDTRIIAPTYPAVVQQIRTGTGGVSVASVSNSNNVVNSDTSDYASINVTASLAGTATLSVATSGQQFNAGHFAGFEISNANLLNVNLLGGISIRTYLNGVEQETSNSNTLLLNVGVLGSAPRSVVGFVTTKPFDEVQFRMSTLLSVDLLGETRIYNMIVKQFCEGPAFACNTNTLIGKNQYPVSIGNNTGVTGIATVGNIVDIDHILDNNPLTYASINIPVGALSTATIAIHKQLTPFNAGTYVSFDVEFTSLINVAVLPKFKLRLLRNNAQVGIIEGSNFLLGANVATNIRKTLGFKAPAVFDEIQLIYEQPVGISLGTVKIYDLYLMNPCQNPMDCSTNHPIENTPTRPVVINQFKTGPEGLACALCGVDNAQNLITPSATDYATLNMNVGAGGTVGISVLDLTNRYPSGTFVGFTIEDVPYLLQADVLEGFFVKTYLNGVLQEVANDASLLDLSIILSIGTGKRNYGFRATKPFDEVKFEVFSLISAFNNIKVFNLKIDASNPTANDGNLICQNNVCVKQGDFSTAGIPSTSVGISSLASPRSTWPADVPNGFVVLESKDKGFVISRVSNPANVLQPQEGMLIYDTSASCIKLYNGATWKCISKSCNE
;
A
#
# COMPACT_ATOMS: atom_id res chain seq x y z
N MET A 1 -39.39 -45.53 8.95
CA MET A 1 -40.84 -45.25 8.99
C MET A 1 -41.19 -43.90 9.62
N LYS A 2 -40.73 -43.56 10.84
CA LYS A 2 -41.00 -42.24 11.47
C LYS A 2 -40.58 -41.02 10.61
N ASN A 3 -39.40 -41.04 10.00
CA ASN A 3 -38.94 -39.94 9.12
C ASN A 3 -39.72 -39.85 7.79
N ILE A 4 -40.26 -40.97 7.29
CA ILE A 4 -41.09 -40.98 6.07
C ILE A 4 -42.48 -40.41 6.40
N ILE A 5 -43.05 -40.76 7.55
CA ILE A 5 -44.34 -40.23 8.01
C ILE A 5 -44.22 -38.74 8.34
N GLN A 6 -43.12 -38.30 8.96
CA GLN A 6 -42.89 -36.89 9.29
C GLN A 6 -42.66 -36.04 8.03
N ASN A 7 -41.90 -36.54 7.05
CA ASN A 7 -41.76 -35.87 5.75
C ASN A 7 -43.06 -35.91 4.94
N PHE A 8 -43.86 -36.97 5.02
CA PHE A 8 -45.17 -37.07 4.37
C PHE A 8 -46.19 -36.11 5.01
N PHE A 9 -46.18 -35.95 6.34
CA PHE A 9 -47.02 -34.94 7.02
C PHE A 9 -46.56 -33.51 6.72
N LEU A 10 -45.25 -33.26 6.61
CA LEU A 10 -44.75 -31.95 6.16
C LEU A 10 -45.20 -31.67 4.72
N PHE A 11 -45.01 -32.63 3.80
CA PHE A 11 -45.44 -32.52 2.40
C PHE A 11 -46.96 -32.36 2.26
N LEU A 12 -47.75 -33.11 3.03
CA LEU A 12 -49.21 -33.04 3.02
C LEU A 12 -49.68 -31.71 3.64
N SER A 13 -49.01 -31.19 4.67
CA SER A 13 -49.32 -29.88 5.24
C SER A 13 -48.93 -28.74 4.29
N LEU A 14 -47.80 -28.82 3.59
CA LEU A 14 -47.36 -27.88 2.55
C LEU A 14 -48.32 -27.90 1.35
N CYS A 15 -48.78 -29.09 0.93
CA CYS A 15 -49.82 -29.22 -0.09
C CYS A 15 -51.16 -28.64 0.37
N LEU A 16 -51.63 -28.93 1.59
CA LEU A 16 -52.91 -28.39 2.09
C LEU A 16 -52.87 -26.88 2.32
N PHE A 17 -51.72 -26.32 2.73
CA PHE A 17 -51.52 -24.88 2.93
C PHE A 17 -51.48 -24.12 1.59
N ASN A 18 -50.81 -24.67 0.56
CA ASN A 18 -50.76 -24.07 -0.78
C ASN A 18 -52.12 -24.09 -1.51
N TRP A 19 -53.02 -25.02 -1.19
CA TRP A 19 -54.32 -25.11 -1.87
C TRP A 19 -55.34 -24.10 -1.36
N ALA A 20 -55.20 -23.59 -0.13
CA ALA A 20 -56.13 -22.63 0.46
C ALA A 20 -55.79 -21.16 0.13
N TYR A 21 -54.51 -20.84 -0.10
CA TYR A 21 -54.01 -19.49 -0.35
C TYR A 21 -53.54 -19.24 -1.79
N GLY A 22 -53.63 -20.24 -2.65
CA GLY A 22 -53.10 -20.25 -4.01
C GLY A 22 -51.67 -20.75 -4.07
N GLN A 23 -51.28 -21.44 -5.15
CA GLN A 23 -49.91 -21.90 -5.34
C GLN A 23 -48.97 -20.69 -5.52
N GLY A 24 -48.07 -20.46 -4.58
CA GLY A 24 -47.09 -19.36 -4.67
C GLY A 24 -46.08 -19.36 -3.53
N THR A 25 -44.91 -18.79 -3.80
CA THR A 25 -43.90 -18.49 -2.78
C THR A 25 -44.20 -17.14 -2.13
N CYS A 26 -43.80 -16.96 -0.87
CA CYS A 26 -43.87 -15.64 -0.23
C CYS A 26 -43.07 -14.59 -1.03
N ASN A 27 -43.40 -13.31 -0.86
CA ASN A 27 -42.89 -12.17 -1.62
C ASN A 27 -43.23 -12.18 -3.12
N SER A 28 -43.90 -13.20 -3.68
CA SER A 28 -44.29 -13.25 -5.09
C SER A 28 -45.77 -12.91 -5.28
N PRO A 29 -46.16 -12.23 -6.38
CA PRO A 29 -47.57 -12.01 -6.71
C PRO A 29 -48.27 -13.34 -7.00
N VAL A 30 -49.37 -13.61 -6.28
CA VAL A 30 -50.27 -14.75 -6.52
C VAL A 30 -51.55 -14.23 -7.14
N THR A 31 -51.71 -14.42 -8.45
CA THR A 31 -52.93 -14.02 -9.17
C THR A 31 -54.09 -14.94 -8.79
N TRP A 32 -55.27 -14.37 -8.57
CA TRP A 32 -56.48 -15.12 -8.23
C TRP A 32 -57.14 -15.68 -9.48
N THR A 33 -56.50 -16.69 -10.06
CA THR A 33 -56.95 -17.38 -11.28
C THR A 33 -57.27 -18.85 -11.02
N ASN A 34 -58.04 -19.47 -11.91
CA ASN A 34 -58.40 -20.89 -11.82
C ASN A 34 -57.20 -21.85 -11.92
N ASN A 35 -56.03 -21.37 -12.35
CA ASN A 35 -54.78 -22.15 -12.35
C ASN A 35 -54.09 -22.18 -10.98
N ASN A 36 -54.23 -21.12 -10.18
CA ASN A 36 -53.55 -21.01 -8.90
C ASN A 36 -54.40 -21.54 -7.74
N PHE A 37 -55.72 -21.62 -7.91
CA PHE A 37 -56.68 -22.02 -6.89
C PHE A 37 -57.45 -23.28 -7.29
N ALA A 38 -57.99 -24.00 -6.31
CA ALA A 38 -58.85 -25.15 -6.58
C ALA A 38 -60.09 -24.76 -7.40
N PRO A 39 -60.64 -25.66 -8.23
CA PRO A 39 -61.86 -25.37 -8.99
C PRO A 39 -62.99 -24.89 -8.07
N ASN A 40 -63.68 -23.81 -8.47
CA ASN A 40 -64.76 -23.15 -7.71
C ASN A 40 -64.34 -22.53 -6.36
N ALA A 41 -63.04 -22.38 -6.07
CA ALA A 41 -62.56 -21.68 -4.87
C ALA A 41 -62.70 -20.16 -4.95
N LEU A 42 -62.90 -19.61 -6.15
CA LEU A 42 -63.05 -18.19 -6.42
C LEU A 42 -64.45 -17.90 -6.94
N THR A 43 -65.07 -16.85 -6.42
CA THR A 43 -66.37 -16.34 -6.90
C THR A 43 -66.22 -14.88 -7.32
N VAL A 44 -66.82 -14.51 -8.46
CA VAL A 44 -66.82 -13.14 -8.97
C VAL A 44 -68.22 -12.55 -8.93
N ASN A 45 -68.37 -11.42 -8.25
CA ASN A 45 -69.61 -10.67 -8.16
C ASN A 45 -69.37 -9.22 -8.60
N SER A 46 -70.44 -8.56 -9.04
CA SER A 46 -70.39 -7.16 -9.50
C SER A 46 -71.72 -6.47 -9.18
N SER A 47 -71.68 -5.14 -9.09
CA SER A 47 -72.88 -4.31 -8.93
C SER A 47 -73.87 -4.55 -10.07
N GLN A 48 -75.17 -4.48 -9.78
CA GLN A 48 -76.25 -4.71 -10.72
C GLN A 48 -77.02 -3.40 -11.01
N GLY A 49 -77.46 -3.22 -12.26
CA GLY A 49 -78.35 -2.16 -12.74
C GLY A 49 -79.46 -2.75 -13.61
N LEU A 50 -79.61 -2.28 -14.86
CA LEU A 50 -80.46 -2.93 -15.90
C LEU A 50 -79.80 -4.22 -16.46
N GLY A 51 -79.14 -4.99 -15.60
CA GLY A 51 -78.20 -6.05 -15.94
C GLY A 51 -76.91 -5.93 -15.13
N ASP A 52 -75.99 -6.86 -15.35
CA ASP A 52 -74.68 -6.81 -14.73
C ASP A 52 -73.89 -5.60 -15.27
N HIS A 53 -73.34 -4.76 -14.38
CA HIS A 53 -72.55 -3.61 -14.82
C HIS A 53 -71.26 -4.05 -15.53
N PHE A 54 -70.65 -5.16 -15.13
CA PHE A 54 -69.37 -5.61 -15.70
C PHE A 54 -69.59 -6.70 -16.75
N ALA A 55 -69.26 -6.38 -18.01
CA ALA A 55 -69.27 -7.35 -19.09
C ALA A 55 -68.14 -8.38 -18.90
N ASN A 56 -68.44 -9.65 -19.17
CA ASN A 56 -67.48 -10.75 -19.05
C ASN A 56 -66.81 -10.88 -17.66
N LYS A 57 -67.54 -10.63 -16.56
CA LYS A 57 -66.98 -10.64 -15.18
C LYS A 57 -66.13 -11.87 -14.83
N ASN A 58 -66.49 -13.05 -15.35
CA ASN A 58 -65.76 -14.29 -15.08
C ASN A 58 -64.35 -14.33 -15.69
N ARG A 59 -63.99 -13.36 -16.56
CA ARG A 59 -62.61 -13.18 -17.05
C ARG A 59 -61.63 -12.79 -15.95
N LEU A 60 -62.09 -12.18 -14.85
CA LEU A 60 -61.22 -11.79 -13.73
C LEU A 60 -60.46 -12.94 -13.06
N THR A 61 -60.99 -14.15 -13.17
CA THR A 61 -60.43 -15.36 -12.55
C THR A 61 -60.06 -16.40 -13.60
N ASP A 62 -60.11 -16.06 -14.89
CA ASP A 62 -59.68 -16.98 -15.94
C ASP A 62 -58.15 -17.14 -15.98
N ASN A 63 -57.65 -18.00 -16.85
CA ASN A 63 -56.23 -18.34 -16.91
C ASN A 63 -55.40 -17.42 -17.81
N ASP A 64 -56.05 -16.54 -18.57
CA ASP A 64 -55.42 -15.62 -19.52
C ASP A 64 -55.40 -14.21 -18.91
N LEU A 65 -54.24 -13.82 -18.39
CA LEU A 65 -54.04 -12.53 -17.72
C LEU A 65 -54.21 -11.31 -18.65
N THR A 66 -54.41 -11.52 -19.95
CA THR A 66 -54.70 -10.45 -20.93
C THR A 66 -56.20 -10.22 -21.12
N ASN A 67 -57.04 -11.14 -20.67
CA ASN A 67 -58.48 -10.98 -20.68
C ASN A 67 -58.93 -10.01 -19.58
N ALA A 68 -59.89 -9.16 -19.91
CA ALA A 68 -60.47 -8.21 -18.97
C ALA A 68 -61.99 -8.30 -18.90
N SER A 69 -62.52 -8.04 -17.72
CA SER A 69 -63.90 -7.60 -17.54
C SER A 69 -63.98 -6.09 -17.71
N SER A 70 -65.00 -5.59 -18.41
CA SER A 70 -65.10 -4.17 -18.71
C SER A 70 -66.40 -3.57 -18.25
N TRP A 71 -66.33 -2.32 -17.81
CA TRP A 71 -67.49 -1.48 -17.52
C TRP A 71 -67.32 -0.14 -18.20
N SER A 72 -68.38 0.34 -18.86
CA SER A 72 -68.40 1.65 -19.51
C SER A 72 -69.40 2.57 -18.82
N ALA A 73 -68.96 3.75 -18.42
CA ALA A 73 -69.80 4.81 -17.92
C ALA A 73 -70.15 5.79 -19.06
N LEU A 74 -71.40 6.27 -19.12
CA LEU A 74 -71.85 7.27 -20.10
C LEU A 74 -71.81 8.70 -19.52
N VAL A 75 -72.41 8.94 -18.34
CA VAL A 75 -72.31 10.21 -17.59
C VAL A 75 -72.49 9.90 -16.10
N ALA A 76 -71.50 10.24 -15.26
CA ALA A 76 -71.52 10.13 -13.79
C ALA A 76 -72.09 8.81 -13.24
N GLY A 77 -71.28 7.74 -13.26
CA GLY A 77 -71.66 6.40 -12.79
C GLY A 77 -70.73 5.84 -11.72
N SER A 78 -71.21 4.87 -10.94
CA SER A 78 -70.39 4.08 -10.03
C SER A 78 -70.76 2.59 -10.14
N ALA A 79 -69.77 1.72 -10.24
CA ALA A 79 -69.94 0.27 -10.29
C ALA A 79 -68.80 -0.41 -9.52
N TYR A 80 -69.04 -1.61 -9.00
CA TYR A 80 -67.99 -2.42 -8.40
C TYR A 80 -67.93 -3.82 -9.02
N ILE A 81 -66.74 -4.40 -8.99
CA ILE A 81 -66.48 -5.82 -9.23
C ILE A 81 -65.64 -6.34 -8.07
N GLU A 82 -65.93 -7.55 -7.60
CA GLU A 82 -65.23 -8.18 -6.49
C GLU A 82 -64.96 -9.65 -6.77
N VAL A 83 -63.81 -10.12 -6.28
CA VAL A 83 -63.46 -11.54 -6.26
C VAL A 83 -63.35 -11.97 -4.81
N GLN A 84 -63.97 -13.09 -4.46
CA GLN A 84 -63.89 -13.70 -3.14
C GLN A 84 -63.30 -15.11 -3.22
N ASN A 85 -62.29 -15.38 -2.40
CA ASN A 85 -61.85 -16.73 -2.08
C ASN A 85 -62.85 -17.33 -1.07
N THR A 86 -63.61 -18.33 -1.51
CA THR A 86 -64.67 -18.98 -0.74
C THR A 86 -64.18 -20.18 0.08
N THR A 87 -62.88 -20.47 0.06
CA THR A 87 -62.29 -21.41 1.03
C THR A 87 -62.35 -20.81 2.43
N THR A 88 -62.26 -21.64 3.48
CA THR A 88 -62.28 -21.18 4.89
C THR A 88 -61.02 -20.41 5.30
N ALA A 89 -60.07 -20.18 4.38
CA ALA A 89 -58.81 -19.50 4.63
C ALA A 89 -58.91 -17.99 4.33
N SER A 90 -58.48 -17.16 5.28
CA SER A 90 -58.34 -15.70 5.12
C SER A 90 -56.88 -15.32 5.06
N TYR A 91 -56.47 -14.51 4.09
CA TYR A 91 -55.12 -13.93 4.04
C TYR A 91 -54.82 -13.17 5.33
N PRO A 92 -53.63 -13.33 5.92
CA PRO A 92 -53.29 -12.67 7.18
C PRO A 92 -53.16 -11.15 7.01
N ALA A 93 -53.16 -10.44 8.14
CA ALA A 93 -52.76 -9.03 8.18
C ALA A 93 -51.32 -8.88 7.66
N GLY A 94 -51.04 -7.78 6.96
CA GLY A 94 -49.78 -7.53 6.27
C GLY A 94 -49.73 -7.99 4.81
N THR A 95 -50.70 -8.80 4.35
CA THR A 95 -50.81 -9.18 2.94
C THR A 95 -51.28 -7.99 2.09
N TYR A 96 -50.60 -7.76 0.96
CA TYR A 96 -51.00 -6.78 -0.04
C TYR A 96 -52.06 -7.37 -0.97
N ALA A 97 -53.12 -6.60 -1.19
CA ALA A 97 -54.22 -6.92 -2.11
C ALA A 97 -54.16 -5.98 -3.31
N GLY A 98 -53.89 -6.54 -4.49
CA GLY A 98 -53.71 -5.80 -5.73
C GLY A 98 -54.76 -6.12 -6.79
N VAL A 99 -54.91 -5.21 -7.75
CA VAL A 99 -55.68 -5.35 -8.99
C VAL A 99 -54.88 -4.77 -10.15
N VAL A 100 -54.94 -5.43 -11.29
CA VAL A 100 -54.48 -4.89 -12.58
C VAL A 100 -55.68 -4.41 -13.39
N LEU A 101 -55.67 -3.12 -13.75
CA LEU A 101 -56.74 -2.49 -14.52
C LEU A 101 -56.18 -1.49 -15.54
N SER A 102 -56.96 -1.16 -16.56
CA SER A 102 -56.67 -0.08 -17.51
C SER A 102 -57.91 0.76 -17.76
N GLU A 103 -57.69 1.96 -18.26
CA GLU A 103 -58.75 2.90 -18.62
C GLU A 103 -58.59 3.31 -20.08
N THR A 104 -59.70 3.35 -20.80
CA THR A 104 -59.83 4.06 -22.08
C THR A 104 -60.91 5.13 -21.93
N SER A 105 -60.52 6.39 -22.03
CA SER A 105 -61.43 7.53 -21.92
C SER A 105 -61.36 8.39 -23.18
N THR A 106 -62.53 8.90 -23.60
CA THR A 106 -62.65 9.83 -24.74
C THR A 106 -63.08 11.22 -24.30
N VAL A 107 -63.85 11.34 -23.20
CA VAL A 107 -64.37 12.61 -22.63
C VAL A 107 -64.61 12.51 -21.10
N ALA A 108 -63.79 11.76 -20.35
CA ALA A 108 -63.95 11.63 -18.90
C ALA A 108 -63.30 12.80 -18.15
N LEU A 109 -64.05 13.47 -17.27
CA LEU A 109 -63.55 14.53 -16.37
C LEU A 109 -62.64 13.98 -15.27
N SER A 110 -62.99 12.83 -14.72
CA SER A 110 -62.13 12.05 -13.80
C SER A 110 -62.69 10.66 -13.57
N THR A 111 -61.82 9.66 -13.37
CA THR A 111 -62.23 8.33 -12.89
C THR A 111 -61.52 8.03 -11.57
N THR A 112 -62.29 7.67 -10.53
CA THR A 112 -61.77 7.27 -9.22
C THR A 112 -61.88 5.77 -9.05
N TYR A 113 -60.76 5.13 -8.74
CA TYR A 113 -60.63 3.72 -8.42
C TYR A 113 -60.46 3.54 -6.92
N ARG A 114 -61.36 2.78 -6.28
CA ARG A 114 -61.24 2.36 -4.89
C ARG A 114 -60.99 0.86 -4.82
N VAL A 115 -59.85 0.45 -4.27
CA VAL A 115 -59.55 -0.96 -3.97
C VAL A 115 -59.65 -1.16 -2.46
N GLU A 116 -60.46 -2.11 -2.03
CA GLU A 116 -60.76 -2.33 -0.61
C GLU A 116 -60.84 -3.83 -0.31
N THR A 117 -60.31 -4.23 0.86
CA THR A 117 -60.34 -5.63 1.31
C THR A 117 -61.50 -5.88 2.26
N TYR A 118 -62.03 -7.10 2.20
CA TYR A 118 -63.17 -7.54 3.01
C TYR A 118 -62.88 -8.92 3.61
N LEU A 119 -63.31 -9.11 4.85
CA LEU A 119 -63.49 -10.44 5.43
C LEU A 119 -64.97 -10.81 5.29
N ASN A 120 -65.25 -11.68 4.32
CA ASN A 120 -66.59 -12.02 3.86
C ASN A 120 -67.37 -10.76 3.42
N THR A 121 -68.27 -10.25 4.26
CA THR A 121 -69.09 -9.07 4.00
C THR A 121 -68.61 -7.82 4.76
N VAL A 122 -67.66 -7.96 5.69
CA VAL A 122 -67.18 -6.86 6.54
C VAL A 122 -65.92 -6.25 5.93
N ALA A 123 -65.96 -4.94 5.63
CA ALA A 123 -64.77 -4.21 5.18
C ALA A 123 -63.71 -4.22 6.28
N THR A 124 -62.45 -4.44 5.91
CA THR A 124 -61.32 -4.36 6.85
C THR A 124 -61.10 -2.92 7.35
N GLY A 125 -61.49 -1.95 6.51
CA GLY A 125 -61.24 -0.51 6.67
C GLY A 125 -60.04 -0.03 5.84
N ASP A 126 -59.23 -0.97 5.33
CA ASP A 126 -58.06 -0.67 4.51
C ASP A 126 -58.48 -0.52 3.05
N HIS A 127 -58.24 0.66 2.49
CA HIS A 127 -58.55 0.96 1.10
C HIS A 127 -57.55 1.95 0.52
N ILE A 128 -57.43 1.92 -0.81
CA ILE A 128 -56.76 2.96 -1.59
C ILE A 128 -57.78 3.61 -2.52
N GLU A 129 -57.72 4.94 -2.66
CA GLU A 129 -58.47 5.69 -3.66
C GLU A 129 -57.51 6.43 -4.59
N VAL A 130 -57.60 6.17 -5.89
CA VAL A 130 -56.78 6.82 -6.92
C VAL A 130 -57.70 7.50 -7.92
N THR A 131 -57.55 8.81 -8.08
CA THR A 131 -58.32 9.60 -9.06
C THR A 131 -57.44 9.94 -10.26
N VAL A 132 -57.89 9.59 -11.47
CA VAL A 132 -57.19 9.83 -12.73
C VAL A 132 -57.85 11.03 -13.45
N PRO A 133 -57.12 12.15 -13.70
CA PRO A 133 -57.65 13.33 -14.40
C PRO A 133 -57.57 13.23 -15.94
N ILE A 134 -58.36 14.08 -16.64
CA ILE A 134 -58.62 14.20 -18.10
C ILE A 134 -57.45 13.95 -19.08
N ALA A 135 -56.19 14.16 -18.70
CA ALA A 135 -55.08 14.26 -19.65
C ALA A 135 -54.36 12.93 -19.98
N ALA A 136 -54.67 11.82 -19.30
CA ALA A 136 -53.98 10.54 -19.51
C ALA A 136 -54.62 9.72 -20.65
N VAL A 137 -54.51 10.20 -21.90
CA VAL A 137 -54.99 9.50 -23.10
C VAL A 137 -54.02 8.37 -23.48
N SER A 138 -53.99 7.29 -22.70
CA SER A 138 -53.44 6.00 -23.16
C SER A 138 -53.96 4.84 -22.32
N ALA A 139 -54.35 3.75 -23.00
CA ALA A 139 -54.69 2.46 -22.39
C ALA A 139 -53.43 1.84 -21.73
N SER A 140 -53.13 2.27 -20.51
CA SER A 140 -51.99 1.74 -19.75
C SER A 140 -52.49 0.99 -18.53
N ASN A 141 -51.93 -0.21 -18.33
CA ASN A 141 -52.22 -1.00 -17.15
C ASN A 141 -51.69 -0.30 -15.89
N ARG A 142 -52.51 -0.28 -14.85
CA ARG A 142 -52.23 0.22 -13.51
C ARG A 142 -52.35 -0.93 -12.54
N ASN A 143 -51.33 -1.09 -11.70
CA ASN A 143 -51.34 -2.07 -10.61
C ASN A 143 -51.70 -1.31 -9.34
N LEU A 144 -52.97 -1.32 -8.94
CA LEU A 144 -53.43 -0.64 -7.74
C LEU A 144 -53.58 -1.64 -6.61
N GLY A 145 -53.37 -1.23 -5.37
CA GLY A 145 -53.59 -2.11 -4.24
C GLY A 145 -53.32 -1.48 -2.89
N VAL A 146 -53.62 -2.23 -1.84
CA VAL A 146 -53.54 -1.80 -0.44
C VAL A 146 -52.98 -2.92 0.43
N THR A 147 -52.21 -2.56 1.46
CA THR A 147 -51.78 -3.51 2.50
C THR A 147 -52.88 -3.65 3.54
N SER A 148 -53.43 -4.85 3.70
CA SER A 148 -54.51 -5.09 4.67
C SER A 148 -53.96 -5.19 6.09
N THR A 149 -54.46 -4.40 7.03
CA THR A 149 -54.11 -4.45 8.46
C THR A 149 -54.87 -5.53 9.21
N LYS A 150 -55.92 -6.09 8.60
CA LYS A 150 -56.73 -7.20 9.12
C LYS A 150 -56.77 -8.37 8.12
N PRO A 151 -57.11 -9.59 8.59
CA PRO A 151 -57.33 -10.70 7.67
C PRO A 151 -58.46 -10.43 6.68
N PHE A 152 -58.33 -10.92 5.45
CA PHE A 152 -59.33 -10.74 4.38
C PHE A 152 -59.41 -11.96 3.47
N ASN A 153 -60.52 -12.14 2.77
CA ASN A 153 -60.68 -13.17 1.73
C ASN A 153 -61.37 -12.65 0.46
N LYS A 154 -61.61 -11.33 0.39
CA LYS A 154 -62.28 -10.69 -0.73
C LYS A 154 -61.64 -9.36 -1.07
N ILE A 155 -61.47 -9.10 -2.36
CA ILE A 155 -60.96 -7.85 -2.93
C ILE A 155 -62.07 -7.23 -3.77
N ARG A 156 -62.45 -6.00 -3.47
CA ARG A 156 -63.44 -5.24 -4.22
C ARG A 156 -62.78 -4.04 -4.89
N VAL A 157 -63.11 -3.83 -6.15
CA VAL A 157 -62.70 -2.68 -6.96
C VAL A 157 -63.96 -1.91 -7.29
N THR A 158 -64.06 -0.69 -6.78
CA THR A 158 -65.15 0.25 -7.09
C THR A 158 -64.61 1.31 -8.04
N VAL A 159 -65.30 1.51 -9.15
CA VAL A 159 -64.97 2.49 -10.17
C VAL A 159 -66.06 3.56 -10.15
N THR A 160 -65.68 4.81 -9.96
CA THR A 160 -66.58 5.96 -10.03
C THR A 160 -66.09 6.89 -11.12
N ALA A 161 -66.84 7.01 -12.21
CA ALA A 161 -66.44 7.74 -13.41
C ALA A 161 -67.33 8.97 -13.61
N LEU A 162 -66.72 10.13 -13.82
CA LEU A 162 -67.39 11.37 -14.20
C LEU A 162 -67.14 11.65 -15.70
N GLY A 163 -68.01 11.12 -16.56
CA GLY A 163 -67.94 11.28 -18.02
C GLY A 163 -67.89 9.94 -18.75
N ILE A 164 -67.49 9.93 -20.02
CA ILE A 164 -67.42 8.71 -20.83
C ILE A 164 -66.05 8.04 -20.66
N SER A 165 -66.01 6.95 -19.90
CA SER A 165 -64.83 6.08 -19.76
C SER A 165 -65.20 4.61 -19.77
N THR A 166 -64.28 3.79 -20.27
CA THR A 166 -64.32 2.34 -20.15
C THR A 166 -63.16 1.90 -19.27
N THR A 167 -63.49 1.23 -18.16
CA THR A 167 -62.49 0.56 -17.32
C THR A 167 -62.45 -0.91 -17.67
N SER A 168 -61.25 -1.43 -17.88
CA SER A 168 -60.97 -2.86 -18.02
C SER A 168 -60.25 -3.34 -16.77
N VAL A 169 -60.81 -4.32 -16.06
CA VAL A 169 -60.20 -4.99 -14.91
C VAL A 169 -59.75 -6.38 -15.36
N TYR A 170 -58.45 -6.67 -15.25
CA TYR A 170 -57.86 -7.91 -15.77
C TYR A 170 -57.92 -9.01 -14.72
N TYR A 171 -57.27 -8.81 -13.57
CA TYR A 171 -57.23 -9.78 -12.48
C TYR A 171 -56.92 -9.10 -11.15
N VAL A 172 -57.18 -9.80 -10.05
CA VAL A 172 -56.70 -9.44 -8.71
C VAL A 172 -55.57 -10.37 -8.28
N TYR A 173 -54.70 -9.92 -7.39
CA TYR A 173 -53.58 -10.69 -6.90
C TYR A 173 -53.26 -10.34 -5.44
N THR A 174 -52.51 -11.22 -4.78
CA THR A 174 -51.98 -10.93 -3.44
C THR A 174 -50.47 -11.10 -3.39
N ILE A 175 -49.80 -10.32 -2.54
CA ILE A 175 -48.40 -10.53 -2.17
C ILE A 175 -48.36 -10.74 -0.67
N THR A 176 -47.92 -11.91 -0.24
CA THR A 176 -47.76 -12.24 1.18
C THR A 176 -46.28 -12.19 1.53
N PRO A 177 -45.85 -11.26 2.40
CA PRO A 177 -44.45 -11.19 2.78
C PRO A 177 -43.93 -12.46 3.49
N CYS A 178 -42.66 -12.79 3.28
CA CYS A 178 -42.00 -13.89 3.98
C CYS A 178 -41.86 -13.60 5.49
N ALA A 179 -41.86 -14.62 6.35
CA ALA A 179 -41.72 -14.42 7.80
C ALA A 179 -40.36 -13.80 8.20
N THR A 180 -39.30 -14.07 7.43
CA THR A 180 -37.95 -13.52 7.63
C THR A 180 -37.56 -12.66 6.42
N PRO A 181 -37.32 -11.33 6.61
CA PRO A 181 -36.84 -10.48 5.54
C PRO A 181 -35.42 -10.86 5.07
N GLN A 182 -35.13 -10.68 3.78
CA GLN A 182 -33.77 -10.85 3.24
C GLN A 182 -32.81 -9.85 3.87
N THR A 183 -31.57 -10.25 4.16
CA THR A 183 -30.52 -9.36 4.70
C THR A 183 -29.76 -8.67 3.56
N LEU A 184 -29.48 -7.38 3.69
CA LEU A 184 -28.63 -6.68 2.72
C LEU A 184 -27.16 -7.00 3.00
N VAL A 185 -26.42 -7.29 1.94
CA VAL A 185 -24.95 -7.38 1.98
C VAL A 185 -24.39 -5.97 2.15
N CYS A 186 -23.37 -5.82 3.00
CA CYS A 186 -22.70 -4.55 3.21
C CYS A 186 -22.11 -4.00 1.91
N ASN A 187 -22.25 -2.69 1.71
CA ASN A 187 -21.64 -1.91 0.62
C ASN A 187 -21.97 -2.40 -0.80
N THR A 188 -23.00 -3.23 -0.95
CA THR A 188 -23.48 -3.73 -2.25
C THR A 188 -24.88 -3.15 -2.53
N SER A 189 -25.03 -2.46 -3.66
CA SER A 189 -26.34 -2.00 -4.14
C SER A 189 -27.25 -3.20 -4.39
N THR A 190 -28.46 -3.17 -3.84
CA THR A 190 -29.42 -4.28 -3.96
C THR A 190 -30.72 -3.74 -4.54
N ARG A 191 -31.22 -4.39 -5.61
CA ARG A 191 -32.54 -4.10 -6.17
C ARG A 191 -33.62 -4.63 -5.24
N ILE A 192 -34.57 -3.77 -4.91
CA ILE A 192 -35.70 -4.10 -4.06
C ILE A 192 -36.88 -4.45 -4.97
N ILE A 193 -37.02 -5.75 -5.25
CA ILE A 193 -38.00 -6.34 -6.16
C ILE A 193 -38.98 -7.24 -5.40
N GLU A 194 -40.13 -7.52 -6.01
CA GLU A 194 -41.22 -8.35 -5.48
C GLU A 194 -40.69 -9.64 -4.88
N ASN A 195 -40.13 -10.55 -5.68
CA ASN A 195 -39.77 -11.92 -5.24
C ASN A 195 -38.82 -12.01 -4.03
N ASN A 196 -37.99 -10.99 -3.78
CA ASN A 196 -37.00 -11.01 -2.70
C ASN A 196 -37.37 -10.13 -1.51
N PHE A 197 -38.10 -9.03 -1.73
CA PHE A 197 -38.33 -7.98 -0.74
C PHE A 197 -39.79 -7.56 -0.59
N ALA A 198 -40.75 -8.28 -1.21
CA ALA A 198 -42.18 -7.89 -1.21
C ALA A 198 -42.38 -6.42 -1.61
N ALA A 199 -41.59 -5.95 -2.58
CA ALA A 199 -41.65 -4.58 -3.06
C ALA A 199 -42.96 -4.32 -3.79
N VAL A 200 -43.61 -3.20 -3.52
CA VAL A 200 -44.84 -2.78 -4.22
C VAL A 200 -44.78 -1.31 -4.60
N VAL A 201 -45.39 -0.96 -5.74
CA VAL A 201 -45.61 0.45 -6.09
C VAL A 201 -46.72 1.01 -5.20
N ASN A 202 -46.41 2.02 -4.40
CA ASN A 202 -47.36 2.61 -3.45
C ASN A 202 -48.09 3.82 -4.06
N TYR A 203 -49.41 3.74 -4.12
CA TYR A 203 -50.28 4.82 -4.59
C TYR A 203 -50.93 5.63 -3.47
N GLU A 204 -50.77 5.21 -2.21
CA GLU A 204 -51.33 5.90 -1.04
C GLU A 204 -50.95 7.37 -1.01
N ASN A 205 -51.90 8.22 -0.62
CA ASN A 205 -51.69 9.66 -0.47
C ASN A 205 -51.13 10.36 -1.73
N ASN A 206 -51.49 9.89 -2.94
CA ASN A 206 -51.03 10.43 -4.22
C ASN A 206 -49.49 10.44 -4.40
N ARG A 207 -48.80 9.47 -3.78
CA ARG A 207 -47.34 9.34 -3.87
C ARG A 207 -46.82 8.78 -5.18
N THR A 208 -47.70 8.15 -5.97
CA THR A 208 -47.42 7.73 -7.34
C THR A 208 -48.45 8.35 -8.26
N GLY A 209 -47.99 9.01 -9.33
CA GLY A 209 -48.85 9.71 -10.29
C GLY A 209 -48.25 11.03 -10.75
N THR A 210 -49.08 11.85 -11.40
CA THR A 210 -48.71 13.19 -11.87
C THR A 210 -49.50 14.27 -11.13
N SER A 211 -48.92 15.46 -10.99
CA SER A 211 -49.57 16.62 -10.37
C SER A 211 -49.25 17.89 -11.15
N GLY A 212 -50.11 18.91 -11.00
CA GLY A 212 -50.07 20.15 -11.79
C GLY A 212 -50.75 20.03 -13.16
N LEU A 213 -50.70 21.13 -13.94
CA LEU A 213 -51.23 21.15 -15.30
C LEU A 213 -50.24 20.43 -16.22
N THR A 214 -50.37 19.11 -16.39
CA THR A 214 -49.41 18.31 -17.18
C THR A 214 -50.10 17.36 -18.14
N VAL A 215 -49.56 17.26 -19.35
CA VAL A 215 -49.86 16.19 -20.34
C VAL A 215 -48.85 15.05 -20.21
N GLY A 216 -47.98 15.10 -19.20
CA GLY A 216 -47.04 14.04 -18.86
C GLY A 216 -47.74 12.81 -18.29
N ASN A 217 -47.12 11.64 -18.46
CA ASN A 217 -47.65 10.36 -17.98
C ASN A 217 -46.53 9.49 -17.42
N ILE A 218 -46.91 8.53 -16.56
CA ILE A 218 -46.02 7.46 -16.12
C ILE A 218 -46.63 6.12 -16.55
N THR A 219 -45.93 5.38 -17.40
CA THR A 219 -46.39 4.09 -17.92
C THR A 219 -45.53 2.95 -17.41
N ASN A 220 -46.09 1.73 -17.42
CA ASN A 220 -45.41 0.49 -17.03
C ASN A 220 -44.85 0.51 -15.59
N LEU A 221 -45.54 1.16 -14.65
CA LEU A 221 -45.12 1.28 -13.25
C LEU A 221 -44.81 -0.07 -12.57
N GLY A 222 -45.52 -1.14 -12.95
CA GLY A 222 -45.27 -2.49 -12.43
C GLY A 222 -43.87 -3.02 -12.73
N ASN A 223 -43.21 -2.51 -13.77
CA ASN A 223 -41.85 -2.91 -14.13
C ASN A 223 -40.81 -2.51 -13.07
N ILE A 224 -41.11 -1.51 -12.23
CA ILE A 224 -40.15 -1.02 -11.23
C ILE A 224 -39.84 -2.07 -10.16
N VAL A 225 -40.83 -2.92 -9.86
CA VAL A 225 -40.78 -3.89 -8.77
C VAL A 225 -40.73 -5.34 -9.27
N ASN A 226 -40.84 -5.57 -10.58
CA ASN A 226 -40.84 -6.92 -11.15
C ASN A 226 -39.45 -7.58 -11.04
N SER A 227 -39.36 -8.85 -11.41
CA SER A 227 -38.10 -9.60 -11.38
C SER A 227 -37.19 -9.37 -12.60
N ASP A 228 -37.68 -8.75 -13.67
CA ASP A 228 -36.90 -8.48 -14.88
C ASP A 228 -36.14 -7.16 -14.73
N THR A 229 -34.85 -7.26 -14.41
CA THR A 229 -33.97 -6.10 -14.20
C THR A 229 -33.69 -5.27 -15.47
N THR A 230 -34.20 -5.70 -16.63
CA THR A 230 -34.11 -4.97 -17.90
C THR A 230 -35.36 -4.18 -18.23
N ASP A 231 -36.48 -4.48 -17.57
CA ASP A 231 -37.72 -3.73 -17.70
C ASP A 231 -37.67 -2.39 -16.97
N PHE A 232 -38.45 -1.42 -17.43
CA PHE A 232 -38.51 -0.09 -16.84
C PHE A 232 -39.92 0.52 -16.94
N ALA A 233 -40.23 1.40 -16.00
CA ALA A 233 -41.29 2.38 -16.15
C ALA A 233 -40.78 3.59 -16.95
N THR A 234 -41.67 4.22 -17.68
CA THR A 234 -41.36 5.45 -18.44
C THR A 234 -42.07 6.63 -17.81
N MET A 235 -41.31 7.62 -17.34
CA MET A 235 -41.81 8.87 -16.78
C MET A 235 -41.55 10.01 -17.78
N SER A 236 -42.62 10.69 -18.20
CA SER A 236 -42.56 11.86 -19.09
C SER A 236 -43.28 13.04 -18.45
N LEU A 237 -42.69 14.24 -18.54
CA LEU A 237 -43.27 15.49 -18.05
C LEU A 237 -43.68 16.39 -19.22
N GLY A 238 -44.86 17.01 -19.14
CA GLY A 238 -45.30 18.00 -20.12
C GLY A 238 -44.54 19.33 -20.03
N VAL A 239 -44.72 20.19 -21.04
CA VAL A 239 -44.12 21.54 -21.19
C VAL A 239 -44.69 22.61 -20.25
N ALA A 240 -45.09 22.26 -19.03
CA ALA A 240 -45.73 23.18 -18.11
C ALA A 240 -44.87 23.45 -16.87
N VAL A 241 -44.74 24.72 -16.50
CA VAL A 241 -44.06 25.13 -15.26
C VAL A 241 -44.81 24.55 -14.07
N GLY A 242 -44.10 23.88 -13.16
CA GLY A 242 -44.65 23.26 -11.96
C GLY A 242 -45.28 21.88 -12.17
N ALA A 243 -45.24 21.32 -13.39
CA ALA A 243 -45.67 19.94 -13.62
C ALA A 243 -44.76 18.96 -12.85
N SER A 244 -45.32 18.05 -12.06
CA SER A 244 -44.56 17.01 -11.36
C SER A 244 -45.05 15.60 -11.68
N ALA A 245 -44.12 14.66 -11.60
CA ALA A 245 -44.38 13.23 -11.69
C ALA A 245 -43.63 12.55 -10.55
N GLN A 246 -44.28 11.61 -9.90
CA GLN A 246 -43.69 10.88 -8.78
C GLN A 246 -44.03 9.40 -8.82
N VAL A 247 -43.12 8.59 -8.30
CA VAL A 247 -43.33 7.16 -8.07
C VAL A 247 -42.77 6.78 -6.71
N SER A 248 -43.52 5.97 -5.97
CA SER A 248 -43.13 5.47 -4.65
C SER A 248 -43.09 3.95 -4.66
N VAL A 249 -42.03 3.38 -4.09
CA VAL A 249 -41.87 1.93 -3.89
C VAL A 249 -41.74 1.67 -2.39
N LYS A 250 -42.55 0.74 -1.89
CA LYS A 250 -42.61 0.33 -0.49
C LYS A 250 -42.20 -1.13 -0.36
N ASP A 251 -41.31 -1.40 0.57
CA ASP A 251 -41.04 -2.75 1.07
C ASP A 251 -42.02 -3.04 2.21
N LEU A 252 -42.83 -4.08 2.05
CA LEU A 252 -43.91 -4.40 2.98
C LEU A 252 -43.43 -5.00 4.30
N ASN A 253 -42.18 -5.45 4.38
CA ASN A 253 -41.74 -6.35 5.44
C ASN A 253 -40.35 -6.03 5.99
N LYS A 254 -39.64 -5.09 5.38
CA LYS A 254 -38.33 -4.64 5.84
C LYS A 254 -38.32 -3.15 6.12
N THR A 255 -37.81 -2.81 7.31
CA THR A 255 -37.31 -1.48 7.61
C THR A 255 -35.80 -1.47 7.37
N TYR A 256 -35.34 -0.47 6.64
CA TYR A 256 -33.93 -0.19 6.39
C TYR A 256 -33.42 0.80 7.43
N ASP A 257 -32.28 0.50 8.03
CA ASP A 257 -31.68 1.32 9.08
C ASP A 257 -31.12 2.64 8.52
N ALA A 258 -31.03 3.65 9.40
CA ALA A 258 -30.29 4.88 9.13
C ALA A 258 -28.86 4.58 8.67
N GLY A 259 -28.30 5.43 7.80
CA GLY A 259 -27.00 5.23 7.17
C GLY A 259 -27.06 4.41 5.88
N SER A 260 -28.23 3.88 5.50
CA SER A 260 -28.42 3.19 4.22
C SER A 260 -28.61 4.19 3.07
N PHE A 261 -28.07 3.88 1.89
CA PHE A 261 -28.42 4.58 0.66
C PHE A 261 -29.83 4.19 0.20
N ALA A 262 -30.63 5.18 -0.19
CA ALA A 262 -31.96 5.02 -0.74
C ALA A 262 -32.06 5.77 -2.07
N GLY A 263 -32.46 5.08 -3.15
CA GLY A 263 -32.53 5.70 -4.48
C GLY A 263 -33.15 4.80 -5.54
N PHE A 264 -33.07 5.24 -6.80
CA PHE A 264 -33.58 4.50 -7.95
C PHE A 264 -32.49 4.35 -9.01
N GLU A 265 -32.49 3.22 -9.69
CA GLU A 265 -31.77 3.05 -10.95
C GLU A 265 -32.58 3.67 -12.08
N ILE A 266 -32.00 4.64 -12.79
CA ILE A 266 -32.65 5.37 -13.89
C ILE A 266 -31.76 5.45 -15.13
N SER A 267 -32.37 5.69 -16.28
CA SER A 267 -31.70 6.07 -17.54
C SER A 267 -32.43 7.28 -18.14
N ASN A 268 -31.66 8.24 -18.63
CA ASN A 268 -32.18 9.41 -19.34
C ASN A 268 -31.10 9.90 -20.31
N THR A 269 -31.48 10.35 -21.50
CA THR A 269 -30.54 10.86 -22.51
C THR A 269 -29.79 12.13 -22.06
N ASN A 270 -30.31 12.84 -21.05
CA ASN A 270 -29.76 14.04 -20.45
C ASN A 270 -29.20 13.80 -19.02
N LEU A 271 -28.99 12.55 -18.61
CA LEU A 271 -28.57 12.16 -17.25
C LEU A 271 -27.21 12.73 -16.80
N LEU A 272 -26.34 13.09 -17.75
CA LEU A 272 -25.05 13.74 -17.52
C LEU A 272 -25.11 15.26 -17.62
N ASN A 273 -26.27 15.84 -17.97
CA ASN A 273 -26.47 17.26 -17.99
C ASN A 273 -27.09 17.70 -16.66
N VAL A 274 -26.48 18.71 -16.01
CA VAL A 274 -26.88 19.23 -14.68
C VAL A 274 -28.37 19.61 -14.62
N ASP A 275 -28.99 19.84 -15.79
CA ASP A 275 -30.39 20.17 -15.93
C ASP A 275 -31.37 19.05 -15.54
N LEU A 276 -31.04 17.75 -15.66
CA LEU A 276 -31.97 16.68 -15.26
C LEU A 276 -32.20 16.66 -13.75
N LEU A 277 -31.13 16.87 -12.96
CA LEU A 277 -31.21 16.86 -11.51
C LEU A 277 -32.03 18.04 -10.99
N ASN A 278 -32.09 19.17 -11.71
CA ASN A 278 -32.89 20.32 -11.32
C ASN A 278 -34.37 19.96 -11.26
N GLY A 279 -34.92 19.88 -10.04
CA GLY A 279 -36.30 19.47 -9.79
C GLY A 279 -36.49 17.99 -9.44
N THR A 280 -35.42 17.18 -9.40
CA THR A 280 -35.44 15.82 -8.84
C THR A 280 -35.37 15.85 -7.31
N LYS A 281 -36.17 15.01 -6.65
CA LYS A 281 -36.12 14.76 -5.21
C LYS A 281 -36.26 13.27 -4.91
N ILE A 282 -35.57 12.83 -3.86
CA ILE A 282 -35.78 11.50 -3.27
C ILE A 282 -36.33 11.71 -1.87
N VAL A 283 -37.46 11.06 -1.56
CA VAL A 283 -38.16 11.18 -0.29
C VAL A 283 -38.27 9.81 0.35
N THR A 284 -38.00 9.71 1.65
CA THR A 284 -38.11 8.45 2.39
C THR A 284 -39.24 8.51 3.41
N TYR A 285 -39.92 7.38 3.61
CA TYR A 285 -41.00 7.24 4.58
C TYR A 285 -40.80 5.98 5.43
N LEU A 286 -41.35 6.01 6.65
CA LEU A 286 -41.47 4.84 7.52
C LEU A 286 -42.93 4.69 7.93
N ASN A 287 -43.56 3.59 7.53
CA ASN A 287 -44.96 3.29 7.84
C ASN A 287 -45.90 4.44 7.46
N GLY A 288 -45.66 5.05 6.29
CA GLY A 288 -46.43 6.18 5.80
C GLY A 288 -46.06 7.54 6.40
N VAL A 289 -45.17 7.62 7.40
CA VAL A 289 -44.69 8.89 7.98
C VAL A 289 -43.43 9.36 7.25
N LEU A 290 -43.39 10.64 6.86
CA LEU A 290 -42.22 11.26 6.21
C LEU A 290 -41.00 11.22 7.13
N GLN A 291 -39.86 10.75 6.60
CA GLN A 291 -38.59 10.69 7.32
C GLN A 291 -37.64 11.79 6.88
N GLU A 292 -37.28 11.79 5.59
CA GLU A 292 -36.28 12.68 5.00
C GLU A 292 -36.62 13.05 3.55
N THR A 293 -36.08 14.17 3.08
CA THR A 293 -36.18 14.62 1.68
C THR A 293 -34.81 15.12 1.25
N SER A 294 -34.26 14.52 0.21
CA SER A 294 -33.04 14.97 -0.47
C SER A 294 -33.41 15.67 -1.77
N ASN A 295 -32.80 16.82 -2.02
CA ASN A 295 -33.03 17.65 -3.20
C ASN A 295 -31.85 17.52 -4.17
N SER A 296 -32.01 18.03 -5.39
CA SER A 296 -31.04 18.03 -6.48
C SER A 296 -29.56 18.24 -6.08
N ASN A 297 -29.29 19.17 -5.16
CA ASN A 297 -27.93 19.52 -4.71
C ASN A 297 -27.31 18.54 -3.69
N THR A 298 -28.11 17.67 -3.10
CA THR A 298 -27.70 16.67 -2.11
C THR A 298 -27.87 15.24 -2.61
N LEU A 299 -28.32 15.06 -3.86
CA LEU A 299 -28.43 13.73 -4.47
C LEU A 299 -27.05 13.23 -4.87
N LEU A 300 -26.76 12.01 -4.42
CA LEU A 300 -25.68 11.18 -4.91
C LEU A 300 -26.14 10.57 -6.24
N VAL A 301 -25.32 10.75 -7.26
CA VAL A 301 -25.48 10.10 -8.55
C VAL A 301 -24.26 9.23 -8.76
N SER A 302 -24.44 7.97 -9.13
CA SER A 302 -23.35 7.09 -9.56
C SER A 302 -23.83 6.28 -10.76
N LEU A 303 -22.95 5.86 -11.67
CA LEU A 303 -23.40 4.91 -12.69
C LEU A 303 -23.83 3.63 -11.97
N SER A 304 -24.89 3.01 -12.48
CA SER A 304 -25.41 1.78 -11.91
C SER A 304 -24.34 0.71 -12.06
N LEU A 305 -23.86 0.16 -10.93
CA LEU A 305 -23.03 -1.05 -10.92
C LEU A 305 -23.85 -2.30 -11.23
N LEU A 306 -25.19 -2.17 -11.25
CA LEU A 306 -26.14 -3.26 -11.41
C LEU A 306 -26.64 -3.41 -12.86
N GLY A 307 -26.49 -2.38 -13.71
CA GLY A 307 -27.09 -2.29 -15.04
C GLY A 307 -26.11 -2.02 -16.18
N GLY A 308 -26.61 -2.00 -17.42
CA GLY A 308 -25.80 -1.74 -18.63
C GLY A 308 -25.36 -0.27 -18.78
N ALA A 309 -24.50 0.00 -19.78
CA ALA A 309 -24.04 1.35 -20.10
C ALA A 309 -25.24 2.34 -20.21
N ASN A 310 -25.11 3.52 -19.60
CA ASN A 310 -26.10 4.61 -19.52
C ASN A 310 -27.16 4.56 -18.39
N ARG A 311 -27.06 3.64 -17.42
CA ARG A 311 -27.89 3.68 -16.21
C ARG A 311 -27.15 4.33 -15.04
N ALA A 312 -27.86 5.05 -14.18
CA ALA A 312 -27.33 5.63 -12.95
C ALA A 312 -28.22 5.30 -11.74
N GLU A 313 -27.60 5.07 -10.59
CA GLU A 313 -28.24 5.09 -9.28
C GLU A 313 -28.32 6.55 -8.81
N VAL A 314 -29.53 7.03 -8.55
CA VAL A 314 -29.81 8.38 -8.06
C VAL A 314 -30.48 8.28 -6.70
N GLY A 315 -29.85 8.80 -5.66
CA GLY A 315 -30.28 8.60 -4.28
C GLY A 315 -29.52 9.46 -3.26
N PHE A 316 -29.63 9.12 -1.98
CA PHE A 316 -28.82 9.72 -0.93
C PHE A 316 -28.64 8.74 0.24
N THR A 317 -27.66 9.00 1.10
CA THR A 317 -27.49 8.27 2.35
C THR A 317 -28.41 8.85 3.41
N THR A 318 -29.34 8.03 3.90
CA THR A 318 -30.33 8.41 4.91
C THR A 318 -29.71 8.58 6.29
N THR A 319 -30.26 9.48 7.11
CA THR A 319 -29.94 9.61 8.54
C THR A 319 -31.02 9.03 9.44
N LYS A 320 -32.16 8.61 8.88
CA LYS A 320 -33.29 7.98 9.58
C LYS A 320 -33.71 6.67 8.91
N PRO A 321 -34.31 5.73 9.67
CA PRO A 321 -34.82 4.48 9.11
C PRO A 321 -36.02 4.71 8.18
N PHE A 322 -36.19 3.84 7.17
CA PHE A 322 -37.27 3.93 6.18
C PHE A 322 -37.72 2.55 5.68
N ASN A 323 -38.93 2.45 5.12
CA ASN A 323 -39.40 1.27 4.37
C ASN A 323 -40.03 1.63 3.01
N GLU A 324 -40.06 2.90 2.66
CA GLU A 324 -40.61 3.40 1.40
C GLU A 324 -39.75 4.53 0.87
N VAL A 325 -39.50 4.52 -0.43
CA VAL A 325 -38.70 5.52 -1.14
C VAL A 325 -39.48 6.03 -2.34
N GLN A 326 -39.55 7.34 -2.47
CA GLN A 326 -40.26 8.04 -3.51
C GLN A 326 -39.30 8.87 -4.36
N TYR A 327 -39.38 8.67 -5.67
CA TYR A 327 -38.74 9.50 -6.68
C TYR A 327 -39.72 10.55 -7.16
N VAL A 328 -39.31 11.82 -7.16
CA VAL A 328 -40.12 12.95 -7.63
C VAL A 328 -39.33 13.75 -8.65
N GLN A 329 -39.95 14.05 -9.79
CA GLN A 329 -39.41 14.97 -10.80
C GLN A 329 -40.38 16.14 -10.98
N THR A 330 -39.88 17.38 -10.96
CA THR A 330 -40.67 18.60 -11.19
C THR A 330 -40.08 19.43 -12.32
N ASN A 331 -40.90 19.84 -13.29
CA ASN A 331 -40.51 20.76 -14.34
C ASN A 331 -40.53 22.21 -13.83
N LEU A 332 -39.35 22.78 -13.54
CA LEU A 332 -39.24 24.13 -12.99
C LEU A 332 -39.27 25.25 -14.05
N LEU A 333 -39.10 24.91 -15.34
CA LEU A 333 -38.84 25.89 -16.41
C LEU A 333 -39.93 25.95 -17.49
N GLY A 334 -40.88 25.01 -17.51
CA GLY A 334 -41.97 25.00 -18.50
C GLY A 334 -41.53 24.69 -19.92
N LEU A 335 -40.33 24.11 -20.08
CA LEU A 335 -39.80 23.60 -21.34
C LEU A 335 -39.72 22.07 -21.23
N ASN A 336 -39.73 21.35 -22.36
CA ASN A 336 -39.49 19.89 -22.37
C ASN A 336 -37.98 19.62 -22.24
N VAL A 337 -37.39 20.03 -21.11
CA VAL A 337 -35.94 19.94 -20.86
C VAL A 337 -35.53 18.50 -20.46
N PHE A 338 -36.47 17.74 -19.90
CA PHE A 338 -36.19 16.46 -19.25
C PHE A 338 -36.37 15.24 -20.15
N GLY A 339 -37.11 15.35 -21.27
CA GLY A 339 -37.44 14.19 -22.09
C GLY A 339 -38.18 13.09 -21.32
N SER A 340 -37.89 11.84 -21.66
CA SER A 340 -38.45 10.65 -21.01
C SER A 340 -37.41 9.99 -20.10
N THR A 341 -37.69 9.92 -18.80
CA THR A 341 -36.85 9.19 -17.82
C THR A 341 -37.32 7.75 -17.72
N GLN A 342 -36.43 6.80 -17.92
CA GLN A 342 -36.66 5.39 -17.65
C GLN A 342 -36.29 5.08 -16.19
N ILE A 343 -37.19 4.45 -15.44
CA ILE A 343 -37.00 4.07 -14.04
C ILE A 343 -37.03 2.55 -13.93
N TYR A 344 -35.92 1.94 -13.51
CA TYR A 344 -35.73 0.49 -13.50
C TYR A 344 -36.13 -0.14 -12.17
N ASN A 345 -35.42 0.12 -11.07
CA ASN A 345 -35.74 -0.48 -9.77
C ASN A 345 -35.43 0.49 -8.63
N LEU A 346 -36.11 0.30 -7.50
CA LEU A 346 -35.65 0.82 -6.20
C LEU A 346 -34.32 0.14 -5.85
N VAL A 347 -33.33 0.93 -5.46
CA VAL A 347 -32.02 0.45 -5.01
C VAL A 347 -31.80 0.89 -3.57
N VAL A 348 -31.44 -0.08 -2.72
CA VAL A 348 -31.01 0.17 -1.35
C VAL A 348 -29.63 -0.45 -1.15
N LYS A 349 -28.72 0.29 -0.50
CA LYS A 349 -27.40 -0.20 -0.11
C LYS A 349 -27.18 0.05 1.37
N ARG A 350 -26.89 -1.02 2.12
CA ARG A 350 -26.49 -0.93 3.52
C ARG A 350 -25.02 -0.51 3.56
N ASN A 351 -24.72 0.71 3.99
CA ASN A 351 -23.33 1.14 4.14
C ASN A 351 -22.76 0.61 5.45
N CYS A 352 -21.57 0.02 5.37
CA CYS A 352 -20.84 -0.53 6.50
C CYS A 352 -19.40 -0.05 6.42
N ASN A 353 -18.85 0.40 7.54
CA ASN A 353 -17.44 0.79 7.61
C ASN A 353 -16.56 -0.41 7.24
N GLY A 354 -15.56 -0.16 6.40
CA GLY A 354 -14.50 -1.13 6.15
C GLY A 354 -13.54 -1.24 7.32
N PRO A 355 -12.62 -2.23 7.27
CA PRO A 355 -11.59 -2.38 8.30
C PRO A 355 -10.69 -1.14 8.39
N ALA A 356 -9.97 -1.01 9.51
CA ALA A 356 -8.91 0.00 9.59
C ALA A 356 -7.77 -0.38 8.62
N PRO A 357 -7.17 0.59 7.89
CA PRO A 357 -6.00 0.33 7.05
C PRO A 357 -4.86 -0.32 7.86
N ALA A 358 -4.25 -1.36 7.31
CA ALA A 358 -3.12 -2.01 7.96
C ALA A 358 -1.86 -1.12 7.93
N CYS A 359 -1.03 -1.24 8.96
CA CYS A 359 0.21 -0.50 9.08
C CYS A 359 1.13 -0.70 7.87
N ASN A 360 1.59 0.41 7.29
CA ASN A 360 2.51 0.46 6.16
C ASN A 360 2.03 -0.26 4.89
N VAL A 361 0.74 -0.60 4.78
CA VAL A 361 0.14 -1.26 3.61
C VAL A 361 -0.78 -0.30 2.87
N ASP A 362 -0.65 -0.25 1.55
CA ASP A 362 -1.57 0.48 0.68
C ASP A 362 -2.95 -0.20 0.70
N THR A 363 -3.96 0.49 1.21
CA THR A 363 -5.33 -0.03 1.31
C THR A 363 -6.20 0.57 0.23
N ARG A 364 -6.72 -0.28 -0.67
CA ARG A 364 -7.68 0.11 -1.70
C ARG A 364 -9.06 0.34 -1.11
N ILE A 365 -9.63 1.50 -1.40
CA ILE A 365 -10.97 1.88 -0.95
C ILE A 365 -11.99 1.52 -2.04
N ILE A 366 -12.46 0.27 -1.99
CA ILE A 366 -13.34 -0.34 -2.98
C ILE A 366 -14.54 -1.04 -2.34
N ALA A 367 -15.65 -1.14 -3.07
CA ALA A 367 -16.80 -1.94 -2.67
C ALA A 367 -16.57 -3.44 -3.00
N PRO A 368 -17.09 -4.39 -2.19
CA PRO A 368 -17.92 -4.17 -0.99
C PRO A 368 -17.11 -3.99 0.31
N THR A 369 -15.78 -4.01 0.26
CA THR A 369 -14.96 -3.92 1.49
C THR A 369 -15.15 -2.60 2.24
N TYR A 370 -15.30 -1.50 1.50
CA TYR A 370 -15.58 -0.15 2.00
C TYR A 370 -16.85 0.41 1.36
N PRO A 371 -17.51 1.41 1.98
CA PRO A 371 -18.68 2.10 1.40
C PRO A 371 -18.22 3.13 0.33
N ALA A 372 -17.36 2.70 -0.59
CA ALA A 372 -16.72 3.52 -1.60
C ALA A 372 -17.73 3.96 -2.67
N VAL A 373 -17.74 5.26 -2.98
CA VAL A 373 -18.61 5.87 -4.00
C VAL A 373 -17.85 6.96 -4.75
N VAL A 374 -18.13 7.12 -6.05
CA VAL A 374 -17.62 8.25 -6.82
C VAL A 374 -18.51 9.46 -6.58
N GLN A 375 -17.91 10.59 -6.20
CA GLN A 375 -18.63 11.86 -6.02
C GLN A 375 -18.73 12.62 -7.34
N GLN A 376 -19.87 12.47 -8.03
CA GLN A 376 -20.07 13.05 -9.37
C GLN A 376 -20.04 14.59 -9.39
N ILE A 377 -20.52 15.25 -8.33
CA ILE A 377 -20.48 16.73 -8.24
C ILE A 377 -19.04 17.29 -8.28
N ARG A 378 -18.04 16.46 -7.96
CA ARG A 378 -16.61 16.79 -7.94
C ARG A 378 -15.80 15.97 -8.95
N THR A 379 -16.45 15.22 -9.83
CA THR A 379 -15.84 14.42 -10.90
C THR A 379 -16.28 14.96 -12.24
N GLY A 380 -15.34 15.25 -13.14
CA GLY A 380 -15.65 15.81 -14.45
C GLY A 380 -14.59 16.78 -14.94
N THR A 381 -15.00 17.71 -15.80
CA THR A 381 -14.10 18.72 -16.38
C THR A 381 -14.60 20.13 -16.09
N GLY A 382 -13.68 21.08 -16.04
CA GLY A 382 -13.95 22.48 -15.75
C GLY A 382 -13.07 23.41 -16.57
N GLY A 383 -13.53 24.65 -16.76
CA GLY A 383 -12.86 25.64 -17.62
C GLY A 383 -12.99 25.33 -19.12
N VAL A 384 -12.17 25.99 -19.95
CA VAL A 384 -12.11 25.74 -21.40
C VAL A 384 -11.19 24.54 -21.65
N SER A 385 -11.67 23.33 -21.34
CA SER A 385 -10.89 22.09 -21.46
C SER A 385 -11.43 21.20 -22.58
N VAL A 386 -10.53 20.62 -23.39
CA VAL A 386 -10.83 19.44 -24.24
C VAL A 386 -10.34 18.17 -23.52
N ALA A 387 -10.69 18.05 -22.23
CA ALA A 387 -10.47 16.83 -21.46
C ALA A 387 -11.78 16.03 -21.35
N SER A 388 -11.67 14.74 -21.08
CA SER A 388 -12.81 13.88 -20.74
C SER A 388 -12.45 12.98 -19.57
N VAL A 389 -13.41 12.75 -18.67
CA VAL A 389 -13.33 11.73 -17.62
C VAL A 389 -14.31 10.62 -17.99
N SER A 390 -13.82 9.40 -18.19
CA SER A 390 -14.61 8.23 -18.56
C SER A 390 -14.44 7.09 -17.55
N ASN A 391 -15.46 6.24 -17.45
CA ASN A 391 -15.46 5.04 -16.59
C ASN A 391 -15.14 5.32 -15.12
N SER A 392 -15.55 6.47 -14.56
CA SER A 392 -15.19 6.90 -13.20
C SER A 392 -15.49 5.86 -12.12
N ASN A 393 -16.56 5.05 -12.29
CA ASN A 393 -17.00 4.07 -11.29
C ASN A 393 -16.12 2.81 -11.23
N ASN A 394 -15.27 2.60 -12.23
CA ASN A 394 -14.26 1.55 -12.17
C ASN A 394 -13.30 1.74 -10.98
N VAL A 395 -13.14 2.98 -10.50
CA VAL A 395 -12.21 3.30 -9.41
C VAL A 395 -12.60 2.67 -8.06
N VAL A 396 -13.89 2.38 -7.89
CA VAL A 396 -14.48 1.89 -6.62
C VAL A 396 -14.98 0.45 -6.70
N ASN A 397 -14.85 -0.19 -7.87
CA ASN A 397 -15.32 -1.57 -8.05
C ASN A 397 -14.31 -2.58 -7.47
N SER A 398 -14.70 -3.86 -7.42
CA SER A 398 -13.85 -4.91 -6.86
C SER A 398 -12.73 -5.38 -7.79
N ASP A 399 -12.80 -5.05 -9.08
CA ASP A 399 -11.77 -5.43 -10.06
C ASP A 399 -10.63 -4.40 -10.05
N THR A 400 -9.55 -4.73 -9.35
CA THR A 400 -8.36 -3.85 -9.25
C THR A 400 -7.60 -3.67 -10.57
N SER A 401 -8.04 -4.32 -11.66
CA SER A 401 -7.51 -4.12 -13.00
C SER A 401 -8.28 -3.08 -13.83
N ASP A 402 -9.51 -2.77 -13.42
CA ASP A 402 -10.31 -1.75 -14.04
C ASP A 402 -9.83 -0.34 -13.66
N TYR A 403 -10.10 0.63 -14.53
CA TYR A 403 -9.68 2.01 -14.33
C TYR A 403 -10.69 3.00 -14.91
N ALA A 404 -10.71 4.19 -14.33
CA ALA A 404 -11.20 5.39 -14.98
C ALA A 404 -10.11 5.98 -15.87
N SER A 405 -10.48 6.65 -16.94
CA SER A 405 -9.54 7.34 -17.82
C SER A 405 -9.81 8.83 -17.86
N ILE A 406 -8.76 9.61 -17.67
CA ILE A 406 -8.72 11.05 -17.95
C ILE A 406 -7.92 11.23 -19.23
N ASN A 407 -8.58 11.68 -20.30
CA ASN A 407 -7.95 11.96 -21.58
C ASN A 407 -7.88 13.47 -21.77
N VAL A 408 -6.69 14.02 -22.03
CA VAL A 408 -6.47 15.44 -22.33
C VAL A 408 -5.98 15.57 -23.77
N THR A 409 -6.82 16.08 -24.69
CA THR A 409 -6.51 16.15 -26.14
C THR A 409 -6.00 17.51 -26.60
N ALA A 410 -6.46 18.61 -25.98
CA ALA A 410 -5.95 19.97 -26.16
C ALA A 410 -6.45 20.85 -25.00
N SER A 411 -5.74 21.91 -24.62
CA SER A 411 -6.20 22.72 -23.50
C SER A 411 -5.77 24.19 -23.54
N LEU A 412 -6.74 25.06 -23.24
CA LEU A 412 -6.53 26.44 -22.82
C LEU A 412 -7.08 26.56 -21.37
N ALA A 413 -6.25 26.40 -20.34
CA ALA A 413 -6.64 26.63 -18.94
C ALA A 413 -7.82 25.76 -18.41
N GLY A 414 -7.78 24.44 -18.64
CA GLY A 414 -8.81 23.51 -18.20
C GLY A 414 -8.40 22.62 -17.01
N THR A 415 -9.38 22.00 -16.35
CA THR A 415 -9.16 21.04 -15.25
C THR A 415 -9.96 19.76 -15.46
N ALA A 416 -9.41 18.62 -15.09
CA ALA A 416 -10.13 17.35 -14.99
C ALA A 416 -10.01 16.81 -13.56
N THR A 417 -11.10 16.33 -12.98
CA THR A 417 -11.15 15.83 -11.61
C THR A 417 -11.86 14.49 -11.51
N LEU A 418 -11.44 13.66 -10.56
CA LEU A 418 -12.13 12.44 -10.14
C LEU A 418 -12.10 12.37 -8.62
N SER A 419 -13.24 12.14 -8.00
CA SER A 419 -13.35 12.14 -6.53
C SER A 419 -14.01 10.87 -6.00
N VAL A 420 -13.41 10.27 -4.99
CA VAL A 420 -13.90 9.05 -4.33
C VAL A 420 -14.11 9.35 -2.85
N ALA A 421 -15.28 8.98 -2.34
CA ALA A 421 -15.66 9.14 -0.95
C ALA A 421 -16.04 7.81 -0.31
N THR A 422 -15.97 7.75 1.02
CA THR A 422 -16.52 6.67 1.83
C THR A 422 -17.78 7.13 2.55
N SER A 423 -18.92 6.53 2.21
CA SER A 423 -20.21 6.95 2.78
C SER A 423 -20.29 6.60 4.28
N GLY A 424 -20.16 7.61 5.15
CA GLY A 424 -20.28 7.46 6.60
C GLY A 424 -19.03 6.99 7.34
N GLN A 425 -17.92 6.77 6.63
CA GLN A 425 -16.61 6.46 7.23
C GLN A 425 -15.65 7.60 6.98
N GLN A 426 -14.93 8.02 8.02
CA GLN A 426 -13.85 9.01 7.94
C GLN A 426 -12.51 8.37 8.33
N PHE A 427 -11.42 8.89 7.78
CA PHE A 427 -10.04 8.58 8.14
C PHE A 427 -9.45 9.75 8.92
N ASN A 428 -8.73 9.45 10.00
CA ASN A 428 -8.11 10.48 10.85
C ASN A 428 -6.89 11.11 10.16
N ALA A 429 -6.47 12.28 10.66
CA ALA A 429 -5.19 12.88 10.29
C ALA A 429 -4.01 11.89 10.46
N GLY A 430 -2.96 12.05 9.66
CA GLY A 430 -1.77 11.19 9.66
C GLY A 430 -1.84 10.01 8.68
N HIS A 431 -2.97 9.80 8.00
CA HIS A 431 -3.06 8.84 6.90
C HIS A 431 -2.53 9.45 5.61
N PHE A 432 -1.89 8.61 4.79
CA PHE A 432 -1.68 8.91 3.39
C PHE A 432 -3.02 8.82 2.63
N ALA A 433 -3.28 9.80 1.78
CA ALA A 433 -4.46 9.86 0.91
C ALA A 433 -4.00 10.11 -0.54
N GLY A 434 -4.43 9.26 -1.47
CA GLY A 434 -3.99 9.35 -2.86
C GLY A 434 -4.72 8.41 -3.82
N PHE A 435 -4.17 8.27 -5.02
CA PHE A 435 -4.69 7.39 -6.07
C PHE A 435 -3.58 6.56 -6.71
N GLU A 436 -3.91 5.31 -7.01
CA GLU A 436 -3.12 4.45 -7.91
C GLU A 436 -3.41 4.86 -9.36
N ILE A 437 -2.37 5.23 -10.10
CA ILE A 437 -2.47 5.74 -11.47
C ILE A 437 -1.46 5.09 -12.40
N SER A 438 -1.73 5.14 -13.70
CA SER A 438 -0.76 4.83 -14.75
C SER A 438 -0.94 5.82 -15.91
N ASN A 439 0.16 6.23 -16.54
CA ASN A 439 0.14 7.06 -17.72
C ASN A 439 1.36 6.70 -18.58
N ALA A 440 1.23 6.68 -19.90
CA ALA A 440 2.35 6.31 -20.78
C ALA A 440 3.54 7.29 -20.66
N ASN A 441 3.27 8.53 -20.25
CA ASN A 441 4.27 9.58 -19.99
C ASN A 441 4.61 9.71 -18.48
N LEU A 442 4.11 8.82 -17.61
CA LEU A 442 4.41 8.78 -16.16
C LEU A 442 5.91 8.54 -15.87
N LEU A 443 6.68 8.14 -16.89
CA LEU A 443 8.12 7.89 -16.84
C LEU A 443 8.96 9.17 -16.64
N ASN A 444 8.33 10.35 -16.59
CA ASN A 444 8.99 11.62 -16.35
C ASN A 444 8.41 12.28 -15.08
N VAL A 445 9.23 12.45 -14.03
CA VAL A 445 8.80 13.01 -12.72
C VAL A 445 8.24 14.45 -12.86
N ASN A 446 8.48 15.11 -14.00
CA ASN A 446 7.86 16.38 -14.39
C ASN A 446 6.32 16.34 -14.48
N LEU A 447 5.70 15.16 -14.54
CA LEU A 447 4.24 14.98 -14.58
C LEU A 447 3.52 15.53 -13.33
N LEU A 448 4.16 15.51 -12.16
CA LEU A 448 3.55 16.01 -10.93
C LEU A 448 3.15 17.48 -11.05
N GLY A 449 3.80 18.26 -11.92
CA GLY A 449 3.54 19.69 -12.15
C GLY A 449 2.08 20.05 -12.47
N GLY A 450 1.29 19.11 -13.01
CA GLY A 450 -0.14 19.31 -13.26
C GLY A 450 -1.08 18.54 -12.33
N ILE A 451 -0.58 17.69 -11.44
CA ILE A 451 -1.41 16.88 -10.54
C ILE A 451 -1.53 17.57 -9.18
N SER A 452 -2.72 17.53 -8.61
CA SER A 452 -3.01 17.92 -7.24
C SER A 452 -3.98 16.93 -6.62
N ILE A 453 -3.81 16.65 -5.32
CA ILE A 453 -4.73 15.81 -4.54
C ILE A 453 -5.39 16.69 -3.50
N ARG A 454 -6.72 16.62 -3.39
CA ARG A 454 -7.49 17.30 -2.35
C ARG A 454 -8.19 16.31 -1.45
N THR A 455 -8.36 16.66 -0.19
CA THR A 455 -9.19 15.89 0.75
C THR A 455 -10.39 16.71 1.18
N TYR A 456 -11.51 16.04 1.45
CA TYR A 456 -12.75 16.65 1.93
C TYR A 456 -13.24 15.87 3.16
N LEU A 457 -14.03 16.55 3.98
CA LEU A 457 -14.79 15.96 5.08
C LEU A 457 -16.22 16.47 5.01
N ASN A 458 -17.19 15.57 4.87
CA ASN A 458 -18.61 15.91 4.67
C ASN A 458 -18.82 16.93 3.54
N GLY A 459 -18.05 16.79 2.45
CA GLY A 459 -18.09 17.68 1.29
C GLY A 459 -17.38 19.04 1.45
N VAL A 460 -16.77 19.32 2.60
CA VAL A 460 -15.97 20.54 2.84
C VAL A 460 -14.48 20.24 2.62
N GLU A 461 -13.81 21.03 1.77
CA GLU A 461 -12.38 20.87 1.49
C GLU A 461 -11.55 21.03 2.78
N GLN A 462 -10.66 20.08 3.04
CA GLN A 462 -9.80 20.05 4.22
C GLN A 462 -8.38 20.52 3.89
N GLU A 463 -7.79 19.91 2.87
CA GLU A 463 -6.40 20.12 2.45
C GLU A 463 -6.24 19.95 0.94
N THR A 464 -5.28 20.67 0.37
CA THR A 464 -4.86 20.53 -1.02
C THR A 464 -3.34 20.35 -1.06
N SER A 465 -2.88 19.26 -1.68
CA SER A 465 -1.48 19.01 -2.00
C SER A 465 -1.24 19.21 -3.50
N ASN A 466 -0.14 19.87 -3.84
CA ASN A 466 0.27 20.18 -5.22
C ASN A 466 1.58 19.47 -5.58
N SER A 467 2.06 19.66 -6.80
CA SER A 467 3.30 19.05 -7.33
C SER A 467 4.49 19.07 -6.36
N ASN A 468 4.63 20.14 -5.58
CA ASN A 468 5.77 20.34 -4.68
C ASN A 468 5.60 19.62 -3.34
N THR A 469 4.42 19.08 -3.03
CA THR A 469 4.11 18.40 -1.76
C THR A 469 3.56 16.99 -1.98
N LEU A 470 3.36 16.57 -3.23
CA LEU A 470 2.96 15.22 -3.57
C LEU A 470 4.12 14.25 -3.33
N LEU A 471 3.79 13.19 -2.60
CA LEU A 471 4.64 12.04 -2.39
C LEU A 471 4.29 10.98 -3.43
N LEU A 472 5.33 10.35 -3.96
CA LEU A 472 5.19 9.11 -4.71
C LEU A 472 5.27 7.97 -3.69
N ASN A 473 4.12 7.50 -3.23
CA ASN A 473 4.04 6.30 -2.41
C ASN A 473 3.93 5.10 -3.35
N VAL A 474 5.01 4.74 -4.02
CA VAL A 474 4.89 3.73 -5.07
C VAL A 474 4.48 2.40 -4.43
N GLY A 475 3.38 1.77 -4.84
CA GLY A 475 2.92 0.48 -4.31
C GLY A 475 3.52 -0.70 -5.08
N VAL A 476 3.72 -1.87 -4.46
CA VAL A 476 4.05 -3.11 -5.21
C VAL A 476 2.74 -3.79 -5.58
N LEU A 477 2.09 -3.45 -6.69
CA LEU A 477 0.86 -4.15 -7.11
C LEU A 477 0.71 -4.22 -8.64
N GLY A 478 1.22 -5.31 -9.25
CA GLY A 478 0.88 -5.76 -10.61
C GLY A 478 1.94 -5.57 -11.70
N SER A 479 1.85 -6.36 -12.78
CA SER A 479 2.86 -6.51 -13.85
C SER A 479 2.87 -5.39 -14.92
N ALA A 480 2.59 -4.14 -14.55
CA ALA A 480 2.70 -2.95 -15.39
C ALA A 480 2.92 -1.70 -14.51
N PRO A 481 3.59 -0.62 -14.97
CA PRO A 481 4.00 0.49 -14.10
C PRO A 481 2.79 1.31 -13.66
N ARG A 482 2.29 0.99 -12.46
CA ARG A 482 1.32 1.78 -11.71
C ARG A 482 2.04 2.46 -10.56
N SER A 483 1.69 3.70 -10.27
CA SER A 483 2.27 4.44 -9.15
C SER A 483 1.15 4.99 -8.29
N VAL A 484 1.37 5.07 -6.97
CA VAL A 484 0.44 5.78 -6.09
C VAL A 484 0.96 7.17 -5.83
N VAL A 485 0.11 8.16 -6.09
CA VAL A 485 0.38 9.58 -5.90
C VAL A 485 -0.55 10.11 -4.83
N GLY A 486 -0.01 10.81 -3.83
CA GLY A 486 -0.78 11.30 -2.70
C GLY A 486 0.05 12.12 -1.72
N PHE A 487 -0.47 12.33 -0.52
CA PHE A 487 0.25 13.02 0.55
C PHE A 487 -0.21 12.53 1.92
N VAL A 488 0.58 12.79 2.96
CA VAL A 488 0.18 12.54 4.35
C VAL A 488 -0.71 13.68 4.82
N THR A 489 -1.94 13.36 5.17
CA THR A 489 -2.95 14.33 5.62
C THR A 489 -2.63 14.83 7.03
N THR A 490 -2.90 16.10 7.29
CA THR A 490 -2.83 16.70 8.64
C THR A 490 -4.22 16.91 9.26
N LYS A 491 -5.29 16.68 8.48
CA LYS A 491 -6.70 16.77 8.90
C LYS A 491 -7.47 15.49 8.56
N PRO A 492 -8.56 15.18 9.29
CA PRO A 492 -9.43 14.05 8.95
C PRO A 492 -10.15 14.27 7.62
N PHE A 493 -10.48 13.20 6.91
CA PHE A 493 -11.15 13.22 5.60
C PHE A 493 -12.06 12.00 5.39
N ASP A 494 -13.10 12.14 4.57
CA ASP A 494 -13.96 11.05 4.08
C ASP A 494 -13.96 10.94 2.54
N GLU A 495 -13.25 11.85 1.86
CA GLU A 495 -13.18 11.91 0.41
C GLU A 495 -11.83 12.42 -0.06
N VAL A 496 -11.35 11.85 -1.17
CA VAL A 496 -10.10 12.23 -1.84
C VAL A 496 -10.40 12.52 -3.31
N GLN A 497 -9.95 13.68 -3.79
CA GLN A 497 -10.09 14.12 -5.17
C GLN A 497 -8.74 14.16 -5.87
N PHE A 498 -8.64 13.44 -6.98
CA PHE A 498 -7.59 13.59 -7.96
C PHE A 498 -7.92 14.75 -8.88
N ARG A 499 -6.96 15.67 -9.10
CA ARG A 499 -7.16 16.84 -9.96
C ARG A 499 -5.96 17.06 -10.87
N MET A 500 -6.23 17.10 -12.18
CA MET A 500 -5.26 17.50 -13.21
C MET A 500 -5.55 18.91 -13.71
N SER A 501 -4.50 19.72 -13.80
CA SER A 501 -4.48 21.08 -14.36
C SER A 501 -3.61 21.11 -15.61
N THR A 502 -4.13 21.68 -16.69
CA THR A 502 -3.50 21.62 -18.02
C THR A 502 -2.68 22.88 -18.38
N LEU A 503 -2.52 23.81 -17.44
CA LEU A 503 -1.79 25.07 -17.61
C LEU A 503 -0.25 24.94 -17.66
N LEU A 504 0.31 23.81 -17.21
CA LEU A 504 1.72 23.75 -16.81
C LEU A 504 2.54 22.65 -17.48
N SER A 505 1.98 21.81 -18.36
CA SER A 505 2.78 20.76 -19.00
C SER A 505 2.19 20.26 -20.32
N VAL A 506 2.99 20.34 -21.40
CA VAL A 506 2.71 19.71 -22.70
C VAL A 506 2.83 18.18 -22.61
N ASP A 507 3.51 17.67 -21.56
CA ASP A 507 3.76 16.25 -21.32
C ASP A 507 2.54 15.49 -20.75
N LEU A 508 1.48 16.20 -20.37
CA LEU A 508 0.21 15.63 -19.87
C LEU A 508 -0.77 15.25 -20.99
N LEU A 509 -0.38 15.42 -22.26
CA LEU A 509 -1.18 14.99 -23.41
C LEU A 509 -1.24 13.45 -23.44
N GLY A 510 -2.45 12.88 -23.38
CA GLY A 510 -2.67 11.44 -23.41
C GLY A 510 -3.65 10.93 -22.35
N GLU A 511 -3.72 9.61 -22.22
CA GLU A 511 -4.58 8.90 -21.27
C GLU A 511 -3.89 8.73 -19.91
N THR A 512 -4.42 9.35 -18.86
CA THR A 512 -4.11 8.98 -17.47
C THR A 512 -5.18 8.01 -16.97
N ARG A 513 -4.75 6.81 -16.58
CA ARG A 513 -5.59 5.78 -15.99
C ARG A 513 -5.55 5.91 -14.47
N ILE A 514 -6.70 5.91 -13.83
CA ILE A 514 -6.87 5.97 -12.37
C ILE A 514 -7.53 4.67 -11.94
N TYR A 515 -6.87 3.88 -11.11
CA TYR A 515 -7.31 2.54 -10.72
C TYR A 515 -8.09 2.55 -9.43
N ASN A 516 -7.53 3.03 -8.32
CA ASN A 516 -8.20 3.01 -7.03
C ASN A 516 -7.78 4.20 -6.16
N MET A 517 -8.67 4.63 -5.28
CA MET A 517 -8.29 5.46 -4.13
C MET A 517 -7.48 4.61 -3.15
N ILE A 518 -6.35 5.15 -2.70
CA ILE A 518 -5.45 4.51 -1.73
C ILE A 518 -5.44 5.31 -0.43
N VAL A 519 -5.66 4.60 0.68
CA VAL A 519 -5.42 5.10 2.03
C VAL A 519 -4.35 4.22 2.67
N LYS A 520 -3.36 4.82 3.33
CA LYS A 520 -2.32 4.07 4.06
C LYS A 520 -2.10 4.69 5.44
N GLN A 521 -2.05 3.84 6.45
CA GLN A 521 -1.61 4.22 7.79
C GLN A 521 -0.10 4.01 7.88
N PHE A 522 0.66 5.06 8.16
CA PHE A 522 2.08 4.91 8.46
C PHE A 522 2.28 4.46 9.91
N CYS A 523 3.19 3.51 10.10
CA CYS A 523 3.57 3.01 11.43
C CYS A 523 5.09 2.90 11.52
N GLU A 524 5.64 3.07 12.71
CA GLU A 524 7.07 2.83 12.93
C GLU A 524 7.41 1.37 12.62
N GLY A 525 8.55 1.19 11.95
CA GLY A 525 9.11 -0.14 11.74
C GLY A 525 9.82 -0.66 12.98
N PRO A 526 10.29 -1.92 12.94
CA PRO A 526 11.08 -2.48 14.04
C PRO A 526 12.36 -1.67 14.25
N ALA A 527 12.85 -1.63 15.49
CA ALA A 527 14.13 -1.00 15.79
C ALA A 527 15.27 -1.75 15.09
N PHE A 528 16.27 -1.02 14.61
CA PHE A 528 17.43 -1.63 13.98
C PHE A 528 18.27 -2.40 14.98
N ALA A 529 18.47 -3.69 14.69
CA ALA A 529 19.41 -4.51 15.44
C ALA A 529 20.83 -3.95 15.29
N CYS A 530 21.61 -4.07 16.36
CA CYS A 530 22.98 -3.59 16.37
C CYS A 530 23.81 -4.26 15.27
N ASN A 531 24.61 -3.47 14.54
CA ASN A 531 25.57 -3.93 13.52
C ASN A 531 24.97 -4.87 12.45
N THR A 532 23.67 -4.73 12.21
CA THR A 532 22.95 -5.54 11.22
C THR A 532 22.48 -4.63 10.10
N ASN A 533 22.88 -4.95 8.87
CA ASN A 533 22.33 -4.28 7.68
C ASN A 533 20.85 -4.64 7.54
N THR A 534 20.01 -3.63 7.65
CA THR A 534 18.55 -3.75 7.56
C THR A 534 18.11 -3.23 6.21
N LEU A 535 17.46 -4.09 5.42
CA LEU A 535 16.82 -3.70 4.17
C LEU A 535 15.61 -2.81 4.47
N ILE A 536 15.51 -1.66 3.83
CA ILE A 536 14.44 -0.70 4.07
C ILE A 536 13.35 -0.85 3.01
N GLY A 537 12.28 -1.56 3.37
CA GLY A 537 11.07 -1.67 2.57
C GLY A 537 9.92 -0.78 3.07
N LYS A 538 9.13 -0.22 2.14
CA LYS A 538 7.96 0.64 2.44
C LYS A 538 6.80 -0.07 3.16
N ASN A 539 6.81 -1.41 3.15
CA ASN A 539 5.83 -2.26 3.84
C ASN A 539 6.21 -2.50 5.31
N GLN A 540 7.45 -2.22 5.68
CA GLN A 540 7.96 -2.40 7.05
C GLN A 540 8.23 -1.07 7.74
N TYR A 541 8.65 -0.06 6.98
CA TYR A 541 9.03 1.25 7.50
C TYR A 541 8.17 2.36 6.88
N PRO A 542 7.97 3.48 7.60
CA PRO A 542 7.17 4.60 7.13
C PRO A 542 7.98 5.48 6.16
N VAL A 543 8.39 4.92 5.03
CA VAL A 543 9.20 5.59 4.01
C VAL A 543 8.43 5.73 2.71
N SER A 544 8.71 6.79 1.96
CA SER A 544 8.18 7.02 0.62
C SER A 544 9.21 7.73 -0.26
N ILE A 545 9.00 7.70 -1.58
CA ILE A 545 9.78 8.52 -2.50
C ILE A 545 9.39 9.99 -2.30
N GLY A 546 10.40 10.83 -2.07
CA GLY A 546 10.26 12.27 -1.87
C GLY A 546 10.09 13.02 -3.18
N ASN A 547 9.44 14.17 -3.09
CA ASN A 547 9.25 15.16 -4.17
C ASN A 547 10.55 15.69 -4.79
N ASN A 548 11.68 15.63 -4.08
CA ASN A 548 13.01 16.02 -4.56
C ASN A 548 13.63 15.00 -5.53
N THR A 549 12.92 13.90 -5.82
CA THR A 549 13.32 12.94 -6.84
C THR A 549 13.10 13.54 -8.23
N GLY A 550 14.05 13.35 -9.14
CA GLY A 550 13.90 13.76 -10.54
C GLY A 550 15.22 13.93 -11.27
N VAL A 551 15.14 14.29 -12.55
CA VAL A 551 16.30 14.64 -13.38
C VAL A 551 16.22 16.15 -13.67
N THR A 552 17.30 16.87 -13.42
CA THR A 552 17.43 18.32 -13.68
C THR A 552 18.67 18.60 -14.53
N GLY A 553 18.74 19.72 -15.24
CA GLY A 553 19.93 20.10 -16.02
C GLY A 553 19.61 20.96 -17.26
N ILE A 554 20.64 21.39 -18.00
CA ILE A 554 20.49 22.28 -19.17
C ILE A 554 19.61 21.65 -20.25
N ALA A 555 19.69 20.33 -20.41
CA ALA A 555 18.87 19.59 -21.38
C ALA A 555 17.63 18.95 -20.74
N THR A 556 17.63 18.69 -19.42
CA THR A 556 16.63 17.83 -18.73
C THR A 556 16.36 16.52 -19.51
N VAL A 557 17.43 15.97 -20.10
CA VAL A 557 17.37 14.75 -20.90
C VAL A 557 17.81 13.59 -20.01
N GLY A 558 16.91 12.63 -19.79
CA GLY A 558 17.11 11.43 -18.97
C GLY A 558 15.86 11.07 -18.15
N ASN A 559 15.80 9.84 -17.65
CA ASN A 559 14.69 9.36 -16.84
C ASN A 559 15.14 8.41 -15.72
N ILE A 560 14.30 8.30 -14.70
CA ILE A 560 14.41 7.30 -13.63
C ILE A 560 13.23 6.33 -13.81
N VAL A 561 13.51 5.05 -13.94
CA VAL A 561 12.52 3.99 -14.21
C VAL A 561 12.49 3.01 -13.03
N ASP A 562 11.30 2.50 -12.72
CA ASP A 562 11.05 1.51 -11.66
C ASP A 562 11.60 1.90 -10.28
N ILE A 563 11.42 3.18 -9.91
CA ILE A 563 11.93 3.73 -8.65
C ILE A 563 11.39 3.01 -7.40
N ASP A 564 10.27 2.31 -7.51
CA ASP A 564 9.71 1.47 -6.46
C ASP A 564 10.57 0.30 -6.05
N HIS A 565 11.37 -0.25 -6.96
CA HIS A 565 12.24 -1.39 -6.68
C HIS A 565 13.24 -1.09 -5.55
N ILE A 566 13.55 0.18 -5.28
CA ILE A 566 14.42 0.56 -4.16
C ILE A 566 13.80 0.24 -2.79
N LEU A 567 12.46 0.23 -2.71
CA LEU A 567 11.70 0.09 -1.46
C LEU A 567 10.74 -1.12 -1.48
N ASP A 568 10.87 -2.03 -2.43
CA ASP A 568 9.99 -3.18 -2.62
C ASP A 568 10.37 -4.41 -1.78
N ASN A 569 11.52 -4.34 -1.10
CA ASN A 569 12.10 -5.41 -0.28
C ASN A 569 12.52 -6.65 -1.11
N ASN A 570 12.89 -6.47 -2.38
CA ASN A 570 13.38 -7.50 -3.28
C ASN A 570 14.77 -7.13 -3.85
N PRO A 571 15.85 -7.76 -3.34
CA PRO A 571 17.22 -7.39 -3.69
C PRO A 571 17.67 -7.75 -5.12
N LEU A 572 16.77 -8.37 -5.90
CA LEU A 572 16.99 -8.72 -7.30
C LEU A 572 16.43 -7.68 -8.27
N THR A 573 15.56 -6.79 -7.80
CA THR A 573 14.97 -5.73 -8.62
C THR A 573 15.78 -4.45 -8.46
N TYR A 574 15.64 -3.52 -9.41
CA TYR A 574 16.38 -2.26 -9.38
C TYR A 574 15.60 -1.14 -10.06
N ALA A 575 15.80 0.08 -9.57
CA ALA A 575 15.50 1.28 -10.30
C ALA A 575 16.64 1.56 -11.29
N SER A 576 16.33 2.13 -12.46
CA SER A 576 17.34 2.51 -13.44
C SER A 576 17.36 4.02 -13.68
N ILE A 577 18.55 4.60 -13.67
CA ILE A 577 18.80 5.98 -14.10
C ILE A 577 19.43 5.91 -15.48
N ASN A 578 18.76 6.49 -16.47
CA ASN A 578 19.24 6.54 -17.85
C ASN A 578 19.40 8.01 -18.27
N ILE A 579 20.64 8.45 -18.48
CA ILE A 579 20.95 9.80 -18.96
C ILE A 579 21.73 9.68 -20.28
N PRO A 580 21.13 10.08 -21.42
CA PRO A 580 21.77 10.05 -22.73
C PRO A 580 23.15 10.74 -22.76
N VAL A 581 24.06 10.18 -23.56
CA VAL A 581 25.40 10.73 -23.77
C VAL A 581 25.28 12.15 -24.36
N GLY A 582 25.96 13.12 -23.75
CA GLY A 582 25.92 14.53 -24.18
C GLY A 582 25.00 15.43 -23.35
N ALA A 583 24.15 14.87 -22.49
CA ALA A 583 23.32 15.64 -21.58
C ALA A 583 24.09 15.98 -20.28
N LEU A 584 24.14 17.26 -19.93
CA LEU A 584 24.52 17.71 -18.59
C LEU A 584 23.28 17.64 -17.69
N SER A 585 23.19 16.56 -16.92
CA SER A 585 22.01 16.26 -16.10
C SER A 585 22.41 15.75 -14.71
N THR A 586 21.60 16.08 -13.72
CA THR A 586 21.67 15.57 -12.34
C THR A 586 20.41 14.78 -12.06
N ALA A 587 20.55 13.49 -11.79
CA ALA A 587 19.47 12.65 -11.29
C ALA A 587 19.54 12.59 -9.76
N THR A 588 18.42 12.85 -9.09
CA THR A 588 18.25 12.72 -7.64
C THR A 588 17.18 11.69 -7.34
N ILE A 589 17.46 10.79 -6.42
CA ILE A 589 16.48 9.90 -5.79
C ILE A 589 16.39 10.31 -4.33
N ALA A 590 15.22 10.78 -3.91
CA ALA A 590 14.94 11.20 -2.54
C ALA A 590 14.02 10.20 -1.85
N ILE A 591 14.38 9.75 -0.65
CA ILE A 591 13.57 8.86 0.19
C ILE A 591 13.30 9.56 1.51
N HIS A 592 12.02 9.80 1.80
CA HIS A 592 11.57 10.55 2.96
C HIS A 592 10.93 9.61 4.00
N LYS A 593 11.32 9.77 5.27
CA LYS A 593 10.72 9.07 6.41
C LYS A 593 9.58 9.92 6.98
N GLN A 594 8.37 9.34 7.03
CA GLN A 594 7.12 10.06 7.27
C GLN A 594 6.79 10.27 8.76
N LEU A 595 7.42 9.50 9.66
CA LEU A 595 7.18 9.56 11.09
C LEU A 595 8.44 10.03 11.84
N THR A 596 8.92 9.27 12.82
CA THR A 596 10.08 9.62 13.63
C THR A 596 11.32 9.61 12.76
N PRO A 597 12.15 10.67 12.71
CA PRO A 597 13.38 10.70 11.91
C PRO A 597 14.35 9.56 12.23
N PHE A 598 15.30 9.30 11.33
CA PHE A 598 16.42 8.40 11.62
C PHE A 598 17.43 9.07 12.56
N ASN A 599 18.03 8.26 13.45
CA ASN A 599 18.97 8.75 14.44
C ASN A 599 20.32 9.13 13.82
N ALA A 600 21.04 10.05 14.47
CA ALA A 600 22.45 10.28 14.20
C ALA A 600 23.26 8.99 14.40
N GLY A 601 24.35 8.83 13.65
CA GLY A 601 25.20 7.63 13.69
C GLY A 601 24.71 6.46 12.83
N THR A 602 23.45 6.47 12.35
CA THR A 602 22.92 5.48 11.39
C THR A 602 23.80 5.46 10.15
N TYR A 603 24.26 4.27 9.73
CA TYR A 603 24.97 4.10 8.46
C TYR A 603 23.95 3.85 7.35
N VAL A 604 23.93 4.74 6.36
CA VAL A 604 23.03 4.70 5.21
C VAL A 604 23.83 4.21 4.01
N SER A 605 23.30 3.25 3.26
CA SER A 605 23.99 2.76 2.05
C SER A 605 23.03 2.31 0.95
N PHE A 606 23.45 2.55 -0.30
CA PHE A 606 22.79 2.07 -1.51
C PHE A 606 23.67 1.04 -2.21
N ASP A 607 23.04 0.02 -2.78
CA ASP A 607 23.70 -0.92 -3.67
C ASP A 607 23.49 -0.49 -5.13
N VAL A 608 24.58 -0.16 -5.82
CA VAL A 608 24.59 0.52 -7.11
C VAL A 608 25.42 -0.27 -8.12
N GLU A 609 24.88 -0.52 -9.30
CA GLU A 609 25.59 -1.11 -10.44
C GLU A 609 25.66 -0.10 -11.59
N PHE A 610 26.83 0.02 -12.21
CA PHE A 610 27.08 0.92 -13.33
C PHE A 610 28.17 0.35 -14.24
N THR A 611 28.27 0.86 -15.46
CA THR A 611 29.36 0.50 -16.37
C THR A 611 30.64 1.25 -15.99
N SER A 612 31.75 0.53 -15.86
CA SER A 612 33.07 1.11 -15.52
C SER A 612 33.59 2.07 -16.59
N LEU A 613 34.32 3.10 -16.17
CA LEU A 613 34.95 4.09 -17.06
C LEU A 613 36.47 3.92 -17.14
N ILE A 614 37.05 4.30 -18.29
CA ILE A 614 38.50 4.57 -18.43
C ILE A 614 38.76 6.02 -18.03
N ASN A 615 39.95 6.28 -17.48
CA ASN A 615 40.54 7.60 -17.25
C ASN A 615 40.04 8.68 -18.24
N VAL A 616 39.12 9.51 -17.74
CA VAL A 616 38.51 10.65 -18.44
C VAL A 616 38.78 11.91 -17.64
N ALA A 617 38.98 13.04 -18.33
CA ALA A 617 39.32 14.32 -17.70
C ALA A 617 38.23 14.83 -16.74
N VAL A 618 36.96 14.42 -16.92
CA VAL A 618 35.83 14.80 -16.08
C VAL A 618 35.03 13.54 -15.75
N LEU A 619 34.97 13.14 -14.48
CA LEU A 619 34.19 11.97 -14.08
C LEU A 619 32.77 12.37 -13.68
N PRO A 620 31.77 11.48 -13.91
CA PRO A 620 30.50 11.56 -13.20
C PRO A 620 30.71 11.51 -11.69
N LYS A 621 29.81 12.15 -10.93
CA LYS A 621 29.88 12.20 -9.46
C LYS A 621 28.66 11.55 -8.84
N PHE A 622 28.89 10.73 -7.82
CA PHE A 622 27.83 10.31 -6.90
C PHE A 622 27.93 11.10 -5.61
N LYS A 623 26.76 11.45 -5.05
CA LYS A 623 26.65 12.06 -3.73
C LYS A 623 25.58 11.35 -2.91
N LEU A 624 25.84 11.18 -1.62
CA LEU A 624 24.82 10.87 -0.63
C LEU A 624 24.62 12.10 0.22
N ARG A 625 23.42 12.69 0.19
CA ARG A 625 23.04 13.84 1.01
C ARG A 625 21.93 13.43 1.97
N LEU A 626 22.06 13.83 3.22
CA LEU A 626 21.05 13.64 4.26
C LEU A 626 20.45 14.99 4.63
N LEU A 627 19.13 15.06 4.76
CA LEU A 627 18.41 16.28 5.13
C LEU A 627 17.56 16.04 6.38
N ARG A 628 17.34 17.13 7.14
CA ARG A 628 16.37 17.21 8.22
C ARG A 628 15.46 18.39 7.97
N ASN A 629 14.16 18.18 7.79
CA ASN A 629 13.19 19.24 7.45
C ASN A 629 13.68 20.11 6.27
N ASN A 630 14.16 19.47 5.19
CA ASN A 630 14.77 20.10 4.01
C ASN A 630 16.12 20.84 4.22
N ALA A 631 16.70 20.84 5.43
CA ALA A 631 18.04 21.39 5.67
C ALA A 631 19.11 20.28 5.55
N GLN A 632 20.20 20.52 4.82
CA GLN A 632 21.29 19.55 4.71
C GLN A 632 21.99 19.37 6.07
N VAL A 633 22.04 18.13 6.54
CA VAL A 633 22.73 17.76 7.79
C VAL A 633 23.97 16.90 7.58
N GLY A 634 24.12 16.29 6.40
CA GLY A 634 25.31 15.54 6.04
C GLY A 634 25.43 15.34 4.53
N ILE A 635 26.67 15.21 4.04
CA ILE A 635 26.95 14.93 2.64
C ILE A 635 28.29 14.19 2.49
N ILE A 636 28.35 13.24 1.56
CA ILE A 636 29.59 12.65 1.04
C ILE A 636 29.49 12.57 -0.49
N GLU A 637 30.61 12.77 -1.18
CA GLU A 637 30.67 12.72 -2.63
C GLU A 637 31.98 12.14 -3.14
N GLY A 638 31.97 11.59 -4.35
CA GLY A 638 33.16 11.06 -4.99
C GLY A 638 32.88 10.38 -6.32
N SER A 639 33.96 10.09 -7.05
CA SER A 639 33.93 9.56 -8.41
C SER A 639 34.99 8.48 -8.68
N ASN A 640 35.96 8.33 -7.78
CA ASN A 640 37.15 7.52 -8.03
C ASN A 640 36.83 6.02 -8.16
N PHE A 641 35.82 5.54 -7.45
CA PHE A 641 35.35 4.15 -7.51
C PHE A 641 34.69 3.77 -8.85
N LEU A 642 34.44 4.74 -9.74
CA LEU A 642 33.90 4.51 -11.09
C LEU A 642 34.96 4.00 -12.08
N LEU A 643 36.23 4.22 -11.75
CA LEU A 643 37.37 3.80 -12.56
C LEU A 643 37.75 2.34 -12.24
N GLY A 644 37.98 1.56 -13.29
CA GLY A 644 38.27 0.13 -13.17
C GLY A 644 39.35 -0.33 -14.14
N ALA A 645 40.00 -1.46 -13.81
CA ALA A 645 41.00 -2.11 -14.66
C ALA A 645 40.39 -2.80 -15.89
N ASN A 646 39.15 -3.26 -15.74
CA ASN A 646 38.33 -3.81 -16.80
C ASN A 646 37.31 -2.77 -17.23
N VAL A 647 37.29 -2.47 -18.53
CA VAL A 647 36.50 -1.39 -19.13
C VAL A 647 35.19 -1.95 -19.66
N ALA A 648 34.13 -1.15 -19.56
CA ALA A 648 32.81 -1.49 -20.09
C ALA A 648 32.22 -2.78 -19.48
N THR A 649 32.70 -3.16 -18.28
CA THR A 649 32.09 -4.20 -17.46
C THR A 649 31.18 -3.54 -16.43
N ASN A 650 30.08 -4.22 -16.10
CA ASN A 650 29.23 -3.76 -15.01
C ASN A 650 29.92 -4.04 -13.68
N ILE A 651 30.07 -2.99 -12.88
CA ILE A 651 30.62 -3.07 -11.53
C ILE A 651 29.51 -2.70 -10.56
N ARG A 652 29.33 -3.53 -9.53
CA ARG A 652 28.39 -3.33 -8.44
C ARG A 652 29.15 -2.90 -7.18
N LYS A 653 28.74 -1.79 -6.55
CA LYS A 653 29.38 -1.18 -5.38
C LYS A 653 28.31 -0.77 -4.36
N THR A 654 28.64 -0.93 -3.07
CA THR A 654 27.82 -0.42 -1.97
C THR A 654 28.32 0.97 -1.57
N LEU A 655 27.57 2.01 -1.91
CA LEU A 655 27.91 3.40 -1.58
C LEU A 655 27.26 3.74 -0.24
N GLY A 656 28.03 4.15 0.76
CA GLY A 656 27.46 4.44 2.07
C GLY A 656 28.14 5.56 2.84
N PHE A 657 27.45 6.02 3.88
CA PHE A 657 27.78 7.19 4.67
C PHE A 657 27.22 7.06 6.09
N LYS A 658 28.04 7.33 7.10
CA LYS A 658 27.59 7.41 8.49
C LYS A 658 26.96 8.77 8.76
N ALA A 659 25.69 8.79 9.16
CA ALA A 659 24.95 10.02 9.38
C ALA A 659 25.55 10.84 10.55
N PRO A 660 25.94 12.11 10.34
CA PRO A 660 26.52 12.94 11.40
C PRO A 660 25.47 13.51 12.37
N ALA A 661 24.20 13.54 11.96
CA ALA A 661 23.09 14.08 12.75
C ALA A 661 21.77 13.34 12.41
N VAL A 662 20.70 13.66 13.12
CA VAL A 662 19.33 13.16 12.88
C VAL A 662 18.84 13.66 11.52
N PHE A 663 18.16 12.79 10.74
CA PHE A 663 17.71 13.10 9.38
C PHE A 663 16.37 12.43 9.06
N ASP A 664 15.57 13.02 8.17
CA ASP A 664 14.30 12.48 7.67
C ASP A 664 14.30 12.21 6.16
N GLU A 665 15.28 12.72 5.42
CA GLU A 665 15.42 12.47 3.99
C GLU A 665 16.82 11.98 3.62
N ILE A 666 16.86 10.99 2.74
CA ILE A 666 18.08 10.44 2.12
C ILE A 666 18.03 10.76 0.63
N GLN A 667 19.07 11.40 0.09
CA GLN A 667 19.22 11.67 -1.33
C GLN A 667 20.44 10.94 -1.90
N LEU A 668 20.22 10.10 -2.91
CA LEU A 668 21.26 9.62 -3.82
C LEU A 668 21.26 10.50 -5.06
N ILE A 669 22.39 11.14 -5.34
CA ILE A 669 22.54 12.11 -6.44
C ILE A 669 23.60 11.59 -7.41
N TYR A 670 23.26 11.53 -8.70
CA TYR A 670 24.15 11.19 -9.80
C TYR A 670 24.26 12.39 -10.75
N GLU A 671 25.46 12.97 -10.85
CA GLU A 671 25.76 14.10 -11.73
C GLU A 671 26.56 13.61 -12.95
N GLN A 672 25.95 13.69 -14.14
CA GLN A 672 26.59 13.30 -15.40
C GLN A 672 27.14 14.54 -16.13
N PRO A 673 28.46 14.60 -16.44
CA PRO A 673 29.04 15.64 -17.27
C PRO A 673 28.73 15.43 -18.75
N VAL A 674 28.89 16.48 -19.56
CA VAL A 674 28.66 16.42 -21.01
C VAL A 674 29.60 15.40 -21.67
N GLY A 675 29.04 14.53 -22.49
CA GLY A 675 29.79 13.61 -23.36
C GLY A 675 30.30 12.32 -22.70
N ILE A 676 29.98 12.09 -21.42
CA ILE A 676 30.40 10.89 -20.68
C ILE A 676 29.15 10.27 -20.07
N SER A 677 29.04 8.93 -20.10
CA SER A 677 27.91 8.21 -19.52
C SER A 677 28.38 6.91 -18.88
N LEU A 678 27.76 6.57 -17.75
CA LEU A 678 27.92 5.26 -17.09
C LEU A 678 27.01 4.18 -17.69
N GLY A 679 26.36 4.46 -18.83
CA GLY A 679 25.27 3.65 -19.35
C GLY A 679 24.06 3.71 -18.41
N THR A 680 23.37 2.59 -18.26
CA THR A 680 22.28 2.44 -17.30
C THR A 680 22.85 2.25 -15.90
N VAL A 681 22.64 3.22 -15.01
CA VAL A 681 22.96 3.09 -13.59
C VAL A 681 21.78 2.40 -12.90
N LYS A 682 22.01 1.25 -12.27
CA LYS A 682 20.99 0.49 -11.54
C LYS A 682 21.15 0.71 -10.04
N ILE A 683 20.05 1.02 -9.36
CA ILE A 683 19.97 1.17 -7.90
C ILE A 683 19.09 0.04 -7.37
N TYR A 684 19.68 -0.91 -6.65
CA TYR A 684 18.95 -2.07 -6.14
C TYR A 684 18.18 -1.73 -4.87
N ASP A 685 18.87 -1.60 -3.75
CA ASP A 685 18.24 -1.45 -2.44
C ASP A 685 18.83 -0.31 -1.61
N LEU A 686 18.04 0.14 -0.64
CA LEU A 686 18.48 0.96 0.49
C LEU A 686 18.70 0.08 1.74
N TYR A 687 19.92 0.09 2.27
CA TYR A 687 20.27 -0.55 3.55
C TYR A 687 20.62 0.49 4.61
N LEU A 688 20.04 0.34 5.80
CA LEU A 688 20.42 1.08 6.99
C LEU A 688 20.97 0.13 8.05
N MET A 689 22.02 0.57 8.75
CA MET A 689 22.58 -0.14 9.88
C MET A 689 22.67 0.81 11.07
N ASN A 690 22.35 0.30 12.26
CA ASN A 690 22.63 0.97 13.53
C ASN A 690 23.98 0.46 14.07
N PRO A 691 25.09 1.20 13.89
CA PRO A 691 26.40 0.77 14.35
C PRO A 691 26.49 0.97 15.86
N CYS A 692 26.86 -0.06 16.60
CA CYS A 692 27.13 0.04 18.02
C CYS A 692 28.41 -0.70 18.41
N GLN A 693 29.13 -0.09 19.34
CA GLN A 693 30.37 -0.64 19.87
C GLN A 693 30.08 -1.89 20.69
N ASN A 694 30.82 -2.97 20.41
CA ASN A 694 30.92 -4.10 21.31
C ASN A 694 32.34 -4.19 21.88
N PRO A 695 32.52 -4.80 23.06
CA PRO A 695 33.85 -5.05 23.55
C PRO A 695 34.66 -5.91 22.57
N MET A 696 35.92 -5.54 22.33
CA MET A 696 36.87 -6.28 21.52
C MET A 696 38.08 -6.70 22.36
N ASP A 697 38.75 -7.80 22.00
CA ASP A 697 40.02 -8.14 22.62
C ASP A 697 41.10 -7.17 22.11
N CYS A 698 41.55 -6.28 22.98
CA CYS A 698 42.63 -5.34 22.68
C CYS A 698 44.02 -5.94 22.94
N SER A 699 44.10 -7.11 23.58
CA SER A 699 45.37 -7.68 24.05
C SER A 699 46.13 -8.48 23.00
N THR A 700 45.51 -8.76 21.84
CA THR A 700 46.15 -9.49 20.76
C THR A 700 45.89 -8.83 19.39
N ASN A 701 46.80 -9.05 18.44
CA ASN A 701 46.68 -8.55 17.07
C ASN A 701 45.59 -9.34 16.33
N HIS A 702 44.46 -8.69 16.05
CA HIS A 702 43.34 -9.31 15.34
C HIS A 702 43.18 -8.73 13.93
N PRO A 703 42.91 -9.57 12.91
CA PRO A 703 42.42 -9.05 11.64
C PRO A 703 41.13 -8.23 11.83
N ILE A 704 41.02 -7.15 11.07
CA ILE A 704 39.81 -6.34 10.99
C ILE A 704 38.86 -6.97 9.96
N GLU A 705 37.90 -7.72 10.48
CA GLU A 705 36.80 -8.38 9.81
C GLU A 705 35.50 -7.65 10.16
N ASN A 706 34.58 -7.56 9.19
CA ASN A 706 33.21 -7.12 9.38
C ASN A 706 32.42 -8.25 10.03
N THR A 707 32.14 -8.06 11.31
CA THR A 707 31.35 -9.00 12.10
C THR A 707 30.17 -8.27 12.75
N PRO A 708 29.13 -8.99 13.20
CA PRO A 708 28.09 -8.39 14.03
C PRO A 708 28.64 -7.73 15.31
N THR A 709 29.87 -8.05 15.72
CA THR A 709 30.52 -7.42 16.88
C THR A 709 31.35 -6.18 16.52
N ARG A 710 31.75 -6.01 15.25
CA ARG A 710 32.55 -4.87 14.78
C ARG A 710 32.13 -4.44 13.36
N PRO A 711 31.32 -3.37 13.23
CA PRO A 711 30.80 -2.92 11.94
C PRO A 711 31.86 -2.10 11.18
N VAL A 712 32.62 -2.77 10.32
CA VAL A 712 33.59 -2.13 9.42
C VAL A 712 33.10 -2.19 7.97
N VAL A 713 33.36 -1.13 7.22
CA VAL A 713 32.88 -0.98 5.84
C VAL A 713 34.01 -0.49 4.92
N ILE A 714 33.90 -0.84 3.64
CA ILE A 714 34.75 -0.22 2.61
C ILE A 714 34.17 1.16 2.29
N ASN A 715 34.97 2.21 2.52
CA ASN A 715 34.60 3.56 2.11
C ASN A 715 34.87 3.73 0.61
N GLN A 716 33.83 3.51 -0.21
CA GLN A 716 33.93 3.62 -1.67
C GLN A 716 34.32 5.03 -2.13
N PHE A 717 33.93 6.08 -1.40
CA PHE A 717 34.27 7.46 -1.77
C PHE A 717 35.76 7.80 -1.60
N LYS A 718 36.53 6.96 -0.89
CA LYS A 718 38.00 7.04 -0.75
C LYS A 718 38.74 5.83 -1.35
N THR A 719 38.03 4.96 -2.07
CA THR A 719 38.57 3.77 -2.72
C THR A 719 38.58 3.96 -4.24
N GLY A 720 39.64 3.53 -4.91
CA GLY A 720 39.85 3.71 -6.34
C GLY A 720 41.15 4.47 -6.67
N PRO A 721 41.40 4.71 -7.96
CA PRO A 721 42.51 5.53 -8.41
C PRO A 721 42.35 7.03 -8.06
N GLU A 722 43.45 7.68 -7.72
CA GLU A 722 43.55 9.15 -7.57
C GLU A 722 44.69 9.70 -8.45
N GLY A 723 44.47 10.85 -9.06
CA GLY A 723 45.42 11.49 -9.98
C GLY A 723 45.13 11.22 -11.46
N LEU A 724 45.56 12.15 -12.33
CA LEU A 724 45.16 12.21 -13.75
C LEU A 724 45.86 11.18 -14.67
N ALA A 725 46.84 10.43 -14.17
CA ALA A 725 47.75 9.68 -15.03
C ALA A 725 47.56 8.15 -15.06
N CYS A 726 46.64 7.57 -14.26
CA CYS A 726 46.53 6.11 -14.10
C CYS A 726 45.44 5.51 -15.02
N ALA A 727 45.79 5.12 -16.25
CA ALA A 727 44.85 4.55 -17.20
C ALA A 727 44.69 3.04 -16.98
N LEU A 728 43.45 2.54 -16.80
CA LEU A 728 43.17 1.13 -16.45
C LEU A 728 43.56 0.76 -15.01
N CYS A 729 43.61 1.75 -14.12
CA CYS A 729 43.79 1.54 -12.70
C CYS A 729 42.45 1.33 -12.00
N GLY A 730 42.41 0.49 -10.98
CA GLY A 730 41.15 0.15 -10.33
C GLY A 730 41.31 -0.80 -9.16
N VAL A 731 40.22 -0.98 -8.41
CA VAL A 731 40.17 -1.87 -7.26
C VAL A 731 39.08 -2.92 -7.44
N ASP A 732 39.51 -4.18 -7.53
CA ASP A 732 38.64 -5.34 -7.64
C ASP A 732 38.49 -6.03 -6.28
N ASN A 733 37.30 -6.60 -6.05
CA ASN A 733 36.96 -7.37 -4.85
C ASN A 733 37.26 -6.65 -3.52
N ALA A 734 37.10 -5.32 -3.49
CA ALA A 734 37.36 -4.49 -2.32
C ALA A 734 36.75 -5.03 -1.00
N GLN A 735 35.55 -5.62 -1.08
CA GLN A 735 34.83 -6.16 0.08
C GLN A 735 35.54 -7.35 0.75
N ASN A 736 36.45 -8.04 0.04
CA ASN A 736 37.22 -9.16 0.57
C ASN A 736 38.12 -8.78 1.74
N LEU A 737 38.49 -7.50 1.88
CA LEU A 737 39.34 -7.00 2.96
C LEU A 737 38.72 -7.10 4.35
N ILE A 738 37.40 -7.16 4.41
CA ILE A 738 36.63 -7.16 5.64
C ILE A 738 35.88 -8.50 5.82
N THR A 739 36.27 -9.56 5.12
CA THR A 739 35.71 -10.90 5.34
C THR A 739 36.51 -11.64 6.42
N PRO A 740 35.91 -12.64 7.09
CA PRO A 740 36.62 -13.45 8.08
C PRO A 740 37.66 -14.42 7.49
N SER A 741 37.81 -14.47 6.17
CA SER A 741 38.72 -15.36 5.49
C SER A 741 40.10 -14.71 5.35
N ALA A 742 41.12 -15.31 5.96
CA ALA A 742 42.51 -14.86 5.83
C ALA A 742 43.11 -15.09 4.43
N THR A 743 42.37 -15.75 3.53
CA THR A 743 42.78 -16.02 2.15
C THR A 743 42.10 -15.11 1.13
N ASP A 744 41.05 -14.38 1.53
CA ASP A 744 40.37 -13.45 0.64
C ASP A 744 41.23 -12.19 0.48
N TYR A 745 41.26 -11.65 -0.74
CA TYR A 745 42.04 -10.44 -1.05
C TYR A 745 41.28 -9.52 -2.00
N ALA A 746 41.56 -8.23 -1.87
CA ALA A 746 41.29 -7.23 -2.89
C ALA A 746 42.49 -7.14 -3.85
N THR A 747 42.25 -6.76 -5.10
CA THR A 747 43.31 -6.52 -6.08
C THR A 747 43.35 -5.06 -6.46
N LEU A 748 44.51 -4.43 -6.29
CA LEU A 748 44.81 -3.10 -6.78
C LEU A 748 45.54 -3.26 -8.12
N ASN A 749 44.90 -2.81 -9.18
CA ASN A 749 45.44 -2.86 -10.54
C ASN A 749 46.08 -1.52 -10.86
N MET A 750 47.35 -1.53 -11.28
CA MET A 750 48.16 -0.34 -11.55
C MET A 750 48.70 -0.38 -12.99
N ASN A 751 47.80 -0.41 -13.97
CA ASN A 751 48.18 -0.45 -15.37
C ASN A 751 48.61 0.95 -15.86
N VAL A 752 49.76 1.02 -16.54
CA VAL A 752 50.30 2.14 -17.34
C VAL A 752 49.87 3.56 -16.92
N GLY A 753 50.75 4.26 -16.19
CA GLY A 753 50.55 5.67 -15.85
C GLY A 753 51.62 6.25 -14.94
N ALA A 754 52.37 7.25 -15.39
CA ALA A 754 53.35 7.93 -14.54
C ALA A 754 52.67 8.96 -13.63
N GLY A 755 52.63 8.71 -12.32
CA GLY A 755 52.25 9.71 -11.31
C GLY A 755 50.81 9.61 -10.76
N GLY A 756 50.12 8.49 -11.00
CA GLY A 756 48.83 8.18 -10.37
C GLY A 756 48.99 7.30 -9.12
N THR A 757 47.94 7.25 -8.30
CA THR A 757 47.84 6.32 -7.17
C THR A 757 46.59 5.47 -7.28
N VAL A 758 46.57 4.29 -6.63
CA VAL A 758 45.36 3.50 -6.38
C VAL A 758 45.33 3.16 -4.91
N GLY A 759 44.18 3.35 -4.27
CA GLY A 759 44.04 2.94 -2.88
C GLY A 759 42.68 2.38 -2.52
N ILE A 760 42.65 1.73 -1.37
CA ILE A 760 41.47 1.15 -0.75
C ILE A 760 41.36 1.58 0.70
N SER A 761 40.15 1.99 1.11
CA SER A 761 39.88 2.57 2.43
C SER A 761 38.88 1.73 3.23
N VAL A 762 39.23 1.40 4.47
CA VAL A 762 38.41 0.66 5.43
C VAL A 762 38.07 1.59 6.60
N LEU A 763 36.78 1.75 6.89
CA LEU A 763 36.22 2.59 7.94
C LEU A 763 35.61 1.72 9.04
N ASP A 764 36.02 1.90 10.29
CA ASP A 764 35.28 1.39 11.45
C ASP A 764 34.20 2.38 11.84
N LEU A 765 32.94 1.93 11.80
CA LEU A 765 31.80 2.82 12.03
C LEU A 765 31.62 3.19 13.51
N THR A 766 32.35 2.57 14.43
CA THR A 766 32.09 2.69 15.87
C THR A 766 33.32 3.01 16.69
N ASN A 767 34.48 2.49 16.30
CA ASN A 767 35.71 2.59 17.05
C ASN A 767 36.61 3.72 16.52
N ARG A 768 37.03 4.56 17.45
CA ARG A 768 38.16 5.47 17.36
C ARG A 768 39.33 4.81 18.06
N TYR A 769 40.30 4.38 17.28
CA TYR A 769 41.55 3.82 17.75
C TYR A 769 42.42 4.95 18.35
N PRO A 770 43.00 4.74 19.54
CA PRO A 770 43.85 5.73 20.20
C PRO A 770 45.22 5.88 19.52
N SER A 771 45.94 6.96 19.84
CA SER A 771 47.37 7.08 19.53
C SER A 771 48.14 5.90 20.14
N GLY A 772 49.16 5.42 19.44
CA GLY A 772 49.99 4.25 19.78
C GLY A 772 49.52 2.94 19.14
N THR A 773 48.30 2.91 18.60
CA THR A 773 47.77 1.75 17.88
C THR A 773 48.59 1.47 16.61
N PHE A 774 49.04 0.23 16.45
CA PHE A 774 49.62 -0.22 15.20
C PHE A 774 48.52 -0.51 14.19
N VAL A 775 48.73 -0.12 12.93
CA VAL A 775 47.78 -0.29 11.85
C VAL A 775 48.49 -0.59 10.53
N GLY A 776 47.97 -1.54 9.76
CA GLY A 776 48.57 -1.93 8.48
C GLY A 776 47.80 -2.99 7.71
N PHE A 777 48.29 -3.39 6.54
CA PHE A 777 47.67 -4.39 5.68
C PHE A 777 48.64 -5.53 5.39
N THR A 778 48.11 -6.75 5.23
CA THR A 778 48.90 -7.87 4.71
C THR A 778 48.90 -7.85 3.18
N ILE A 779 50.08 -7.85 2.57
CA ILE A 779 50.29 -7.72 1.11
C ILE A 779 51.07 -8.96 0.60
N GLU A 780 50.70 -9.50 -0.56
CA GLU A 780 51.51 -10.54 -1.23
C GLU A 780 52.80 -9.91 -1.78
N ASP A 781 53.94 -10.54 -1.48
CA ASP A 781 55.26 -10.08 -1.90
C ASP A 781 55.37 -10.05 -3.42
N VAL A 782 55.70 -8.88 -3.95
CA VAL A 782 55.94 -8.65 -5.38
C VAL A 782 57.45 -8.77 -5.62
N PRO A 783 57.94 -9.65 -6.51
CA PRO A 783 59.37 -9.98 -6.67
C PRO A 783 60.35 -8.81 -6.92
N TYR A 784 59.86 -7.60 -7.19
CA TYR A 784 60.64 -6.39 -7.47
C TYR A 784 60.88 -5.49 -6.23
N LEU A 785 60.34 -5.84 -5.06
CA LEU A 785 60.31 -5.04 -3.82
C LEU A 785 61.66 -4.79 -3.11
N LEU A 786 62.79 -5.29 -3.63
CA LEU A 786 64.10 -5.23 -2.96
C LEU A 786 65.14 -4.37 -3.71
N GLN A 787 64.76 -3.70 -4.78
CA GLN A 787 65.57 -2.62 -5.36
C GLN A 787 64.83 -1.32 -5.14
N ALA A 788 65.31 -0.52 -4.18
CA ALA A 788 64.84 0.82 -3.90
C ALA A 788 65.20 1.74 -5.07
N ASP A 789 64.50 1.62 -6.19
CA ASP A 789 64.42 2.69 -7.17
C ASP A 789 63.34 3.67 -6.71
N VAL A 790 63.75 4.93 -6.63
CA VAL A 790 63.08 6.12 -6.04
C VAL A 790 61.71 6.47 -6.70
N LEU A 791 61.16 5.58 -7.53
CA LEU A 791 60.09 5.87 -8.46
C LEU A 791 58.73 5.20 -8.14
N GLU A 792 58.67 4.38 -7.08
CA GLU A 792 57.50 3.58 -6.68
C GLU A 792 57.34 3.61 -5.16
N GLY A 793 56.11 3.55 -4.63
CA GLY A 793 55.94 3.45 -3.18
C GLY A 793 54.57 3.11 -2.64
N PHE A 794 54.55 2.56 -1.42
CA PHE A 794 53.36 2.22 -0.66
C PHE A 794 53.11 3.26 0.43
N PHE A 795 51.83 3.55 0.64
CA PHE A 795 51.37 4.46 1.67
C PHE A 795 50.26 3.82 2.51
N VAL A 796 50.38 3.97 3.83
CA VAL A 796 49.26 3.74 4.75
C VAL A 796 48.86 5.09 5.32
N LYS A 797 47.59 5.47 5.13
CA LYS A 797 47.03 6.73 5.61
C LYS A 797 45.95 6.47 6.64
N THR A 798 45.93 7.25 7.72
CA THR A 798 44.89 7.19 8.74
C THR A 798 44.01 8.44 8.68
N TYR A 799 42.73 8.29 8.99
CA TYR A 799 41.74 9.36 9.00
C TYR A 799 40.93 9.31 10.29
N LEU A 800 40.43 10.47 10.72
CA LEU A 800 39.47 10.59 11.82
C LEU A 800 38.29 11.42 11.35
N ASN A 801 37.09 10.85 11.35
CA ASN A 801 35.87 11.47 10.81
C ASN A 801 36.10 12.01 9.38
N GLY A 802 36.82 11.26 8.56
CA GLY A 802 37.17 11.61 7.18
C GLY A 802 38.33 12.60 7.01
N VAL A 803 38.84 13.22 8.08
CA VAL A 803 39.99 14.14 8.05
C VAL A 803 41.30 13.37 8.14
N LEU A 804 42.23 13.60 7.21
CA LEU A 804 43.54 12.95 7.18
C LEU A 804 44.33 13.26 8.47
N GLN A 805 44.84 12.22 9.12
CA GLN A 805 45.62 12.32 10.36
C GLN A 805 47.11 12.15 10.10
N GLU A 806 47.48 11.03 9.47
CA GLU A 806 48.88 10.62 9.25
C GLU A 806 49.05 9.89 7.91
N VAL A 807 50.28 9.93 7.40
CA VAL A 807 50.73 9.21 6.19
C VAL A 807 52.06 8.55 6.51
N ALA A 808 52.13 7.22 6.38
CA ALA A 808 53.37 6.45 6.45
C ALA A 808 53.75 5.97 5.05
N ASN A 809 55.05 6.03 4.72
CA ASN A 809 55.64 5.61 3.45
C ASN A 809 56.60 4.42 3.64
N ASP A 810 57.16 3.88 2.55
CA ASP A 810 58.01 2.67 2.55
C ASP A 810 59.13 2.64 3.60
N ALA A 811 59.76 3.79 3.87
CA ALA A 811 60.83 3.88 4.88
C ALA A 811 60.33 3.67 6.32
N SER A 812 59.04 3.93 6.56
CA SER A 812 58.37 3.86 7.86
C SER A 812 57.43 2.66 8.02
N LEU A 813 57.12 1.94 6.93
CA LEU A 813 56.15 0.84 6.90
C LEU A 813 56.75 -0.54 7.27
N LEU A 814 58.08 -0.63 7.34
CA LEU A 814 58.81 -1.82 7.75
C LEU A 814 59.06 -1.81 9.27
N ASP A 815 57.99 -1.94 10.06
CA ASP A 815 58.16 -2.22 11.48
C ASP A 815 58.58 -3.70 11.65
N LEU A 816 59.88 -3.92 11.89
CA LEU A 816 60.50 -5.22 12.13
C LEU A 816 60.07 -5.87 13.47
N SER A 817 59.20 -5.26 14.27
CA SER A 817 58.83 -5.77 15.60
C SER A 817 57.84 -6.96 15.59
N ILE A 818 57.26 -7.33 14.44
CA ILE A 818 56.34 -8.49 14.33
C ILE A 818 56.73 -9.37 13.14
N ILE A 819 57.87 -10.06 13.22
CA ILE A 819 58.21 -11.14 12.30
C ILE A 819 57.47 -12.41 12.74
N LEU A 820 56.22 -12.55 12.29
CA LEU A 820 55.61 -13.85 12.05
C LEU A 820 55.49 -14.00 10.54
N SER A 821 56.55 -14.51 9.91
CA SER A 821 56.49 -14.97 8.52
C SER A 821 55.44 -16.07 8.39
N ILE A 822 54.25 -15.71 7.91
CA ILE A 822 53.22 -16.66 7.49
C ILE A 822 53.54 -17.13 6.07
N GLY A 823 54.51 -18.06 5.97
CA GLY A 823 54.90 -18.70 4.72
C GLY A 823 55.68 -17.81 3.74
N THR A 824 56.20 -18.44 2.69
CA THR A 824 56.94 -17.78 1.62
C THR A 824 56.02 -16.88 0.80
N GLY A 825 56.17 -15.54 0.89
CA GLY A 825 55.59 -14.59 -0.07
C GLY A 825 54.48 -13.63 0.40
N LYS A 826 54.26 -13.40 1.71
CA LYS A 826 53.36 -12.31 2.21
C LYS A 826 54.08 -11.47 3.28
N ARG A 827 53.83 -10.15 3.33
CA ARG A 827 54.38 -9.21 4.32
C ARG A 827 53.31 -8.27 4.88
N ASN A 828 53.47 -7.83 6.12
CA ASN A 828 52.63 -6.79 6.72
C ASN A 828 53.27 -5.42 6.48
N TYR A 829 52.49 -4.46 5.96
CA TYR A 829 52.89 -3.08 5.76
C TYR A 829 52.06 -2.20 6.68
N GLY A 830 52.70 -1.53 7.63
CA GLY A 830 52.00 -0.74 8.64
C GLY A 830 52.93 0.07 9.52
N PHE A 831 52.35 0.88 10.40
CA PHE A 831 53.08 1.73 11.33
C PHE A 831 52.28 1.90 12.64
N ARG A 832 52.95 2.39 13.69
CA ARG A 832 52.27 2.85 14.90
C ARG A 832 51.78 4.28 14.72
N ALA A 833 50.46 4.45 14.70
CA ALA A 833 49.83 5.76 14.60
C ALA A 833 50.16 6.61 15.83
N THR A 834 50.49 7.88 15.64
CA THR A 834 50.72 8.86 16.72
C THR A 834 49.50 9.76 16.95
N LYS A 835 48.44 9.57 16.18
CA LYS A 835 47.16 10.26 16.32
C LYS A 835 46.00 9.26 16.30
N PRO A 836 44.86 9.59 16.92
CA PRO A 836 43.69 8.72 16.89
C PRO A 836 43.05 8.70 15.50
N PHE A 837 42.45 7.57 15.13
CA PHE A 837 41.85 7.36 13.81
C PHE A 837 40.64 6.40 13.87
N ASP A 838 39.77 6.48 12.87
CA ASP A 838 38.62 5.56 12.66
C ASP A 838 38.62 4.93 11.25
N GLU A 839 39.46 5.44 10.35
CA GLU A 839 39.57 4.95 8.97
C GLU A 839 41.03 4.81 8.54
N VAL A 840 41.29 3.79 7.72
CA VAL A 840 42.64 3.43 7.25
C VAL A 840 42.59 3.18 5.74
N LYS A 841 43.48 3.83 5.01
CA LYS A 841 43.64 3.67 3.55
C LYS A 841 45.01 3.09 3.22
N PHE A 842 45.05 2.00 2.47
CA PHE A 842 46.26 1.55 1.76
C PHE A 842 46.28 2.18 0.38
N GLU A 843 47.40 2.75 -0.03
CA GLU A 843 47.56 3.42 -1.32
C GLU A 843 48.90 3.06 -1.95
N VAL A 844 48.91 2.84 -3.25
CA VAL A 844 50.09 2.50 -4.05
C VAL A 844 50.33 3.63 -5.04
N PHE A 845 51.59 4.03 -5.19
CA PHE A 845 52.07 4.99 -6.16
C PHE A 845 53.09 4.35 -7.09
N SER A 846 53.05 4.72 -8.37
CA SER A 846 54.02 4.24 -9.35
C SER A 846 54.28 5.28 -10.45
N LEU A 847 55.56 5.45 -10.82
CA LEU A 847 56.01 6.27 -11.95
C LEU A 847 56.36 5.44 -13.19
N ILE A 848 56.51 4.12 -13.05
CA ILE A 848 56.88 3.17 -14.11
C ILE A 848 55.88 2.01 -14.04
N SER A 849 55.31 1.54 -15.14
CA SER A 849 54.22 0.54 -15.15
C SER A 849 54.62 -0.89 -14.68
N ALA A 850 55.45 -1.03 -13.63
CA ALA A 850 56.03 -2.30 -13.19
C ALA A 850 55.12 -3.13 -12.28
N PHE A 851 54.10 -2.54 -11.65
CA PHE A 851 53.11 -3.28 -10.86
C PHE A 851 51.85 -3.53 -11.67
N ASN A 852 51.65 -4.77 -12.14
CA ASN A 852 50.39 -5.10 -12.80
C ASN A 852 49.26 -5.27 -11.76
N ASN A 853 49.44 -6.13 -10.76
CA ASN A 853 48.41 -6.47 -9.77
C ASN A 853 48.99 -6.63 -8.36
N ILE A 854 48.46 -5.88 -7.39
CA ILE A 854 48.84 -5.99 -5.97
C ILE A 854 47.68 -6.61 -5.20
N LYS A 855 47.95 -7.69 -4.47
CA LYS A 855 46.95 -8.36 -3.63
C LYS A 855 47.04 -7.86 -2.20
N VAL A 856 45.94 -7.32 -1.71
CA VAL A 856 45.78 -6.79 -0.36
C VAL A 856 44.81 -7.68 0.40
N PHE A 857 45.30 -8.34 1.44
CA PHE A 857 44.51 -9.14 2.38
C PHE A 857 44.13 -8.26 3.59
N ASN A 858 43.59 -8.87 4.64
CA ASN A 858 42.95 -8.22 5.78
C ASN A 858 43.77 -7.06 6.39
N LEU A 859 43.04 -6.03 6.82
CA LEU A 859 43.55 -4.96 7.68
C LEU A 859 43.95 -5.54 9.05
N LYS A 860 45.08 -5.10 9.59
CA LYS A 860 45.63 -5.47 10.90
C LYS A 860 45.64 -4.25 11.79
N ILE A 861 45.09 -4.40 13.00
CA ILE A 861 45.13 -3.38 14.03
C ILE A 861 45.56 -4.03 15.35
N ASP A 862 46.54 -3.43 16.00
CA ASP A 862 46.98 -3.80 17.34
C ASP A 862 46.93 -2.58 18.26
N ALA A 863 45.92 -2.57 19.14
CA ALA A 863 45.68 -1.53 20.13
C ALA A 863 46.08 -1.96 21.55
N SER A 864 46.96 -2.96 21.70
CA SER A 864 47.37 -3.51 23.01
C SER A 864 48.19 -2.55 23.87
N ASN A 865 48.85 -1.57 23.24
CA ASN A 865 49.74 -0.62 23.91
C ASN A 865 49.49 0.80 23.41
N PRO A 866 48.33 1.41 23.73
CA PRO A 866 48.06 2.78 23.36
C PRO A 866 49.04 3.72 24.10
N THR A 867 49.46 4.78 23.43
CA THR A 867 50.32 5.82 24.01
C THR A 867 49.51 6.96 24.64
N ALA A 868 48.20 7.01 24.38
CA ALA A 868 47.26 7.97 24.96
C ALA A 868 45.84 7.37 25.11
N ASN A 869 45.00 8.02 25.94
CA ASN A 869 43.59 7.67 26.14
C ASN A 869 42.65 8.52 25.28
N ASP A 870 42.99 8.71 24.01
CA ASP A 870 42.25 9.54 23.04
C ASP A 870 41.35 8.72 22.11
N GLY A 871 41.26 7.41 22.29
CA GLY A 871 40.33 6.50 21.61
C GLY A 871 38.96 6.38 22.28
N ASN A 872 38.16 5.41 21.86
CA ASN A 872 36.91 4.99 22.53
C ASN A 872 36.75 3.46 22.58
N LEU A 873 37.85 2.70 22.47
CA LEU A 873 37.82 1.25 22.45
C LEU A 873 37.30 0.67 23.77
N ILE A 874 36.40 -0.31 23.68
CA ILE A 874 35.95 -1.10 24.83
C ILE A 874 36.72 -2.42 24.81
N CYS A 875 37.64 -2.62 25.74
CA CYS A 875 38.53 -3.78 25.75
C CYS A 875 38.00 -4.91 26.65
N GLN A 876 37.93 -6.14 26.14
CA GLN A 876 37.74 -7.36 26.93
C GLN A 876 39.12 -7.97 27.25
N ASN A 877 39.63 -7.71 28.45
CA ASN A 877 40.91 -8.25 28.90
C ASN A 877 40.75 -9.70 29.39
N ASN A 878 40.79 -10.68 28.49
CA ASN A 878 40.82 -12.10 28.86
C ASN A 878 42.23 -12.61 29.24
N VAL A 879 43.20 -11.70 29.44
CA VAL A 879 44.59 -12.03 29.73
C VAL A 879 45.00 -11.44 31.07
N CYS A 880 44.89 -12.23 32.14
CA CYS A 880 45.45 -11.91 33.45
C CYS A 880 46.98 -12.09 33.39
N VAL A 881 47.74 -11.00 33.28
CA VAL A 881 49.16 -10.95 33.58
C VAL A 881 49.35 -9.97 34.72
N LYS A 882 49.98 -10.42 35.82
CA LYS A 882 50.42 -9.51 36.87
C LYS A 882 51.59 -8.70 36.31
N GLN A 883 51.52 -7.38 36.37
CA GLN A 883 52.68 -6.55 36.03
C GLN A 883 53.85 -6.92 36.95
N GLY A 884 55.08 -6.83 36.43
CA GLY A 884 56.27 -7.07 37.24
C GLY A 884 56.27 -6.14 38.46
N ASP A 885 56.47 -6.69 39.65
CA ASP A 885 56.64 -5.90 40.86
C ASP A 885 58.07 -5.37 40.92
N PHE A 886 58.23 -4.08 40.64
CA PHE A 886 59.51 -3.37 40.71
C PHE A 886 59.62 -2.52 41.98
N SER A 887 58.69 -2.63 42.92
CA SER A 887 58.67 -1.83 44.17
C SER A 887 59.77 -2.24 45.14
N THR A 888 60.29 -3.45 45.00
CA THR A 888 61.40 -3.97 45.80
C THR A 888 62.56 -4.33 44.87
N ALA A 889 63.77 -3.86 45.18
CA ALA A 889 64.96 -4.29 44.46
C ALA A 889 65.13 -5.80 44.65
N GLY A 890 65.21 -6.54 43.54
CA GLY A 890 65.38 -7.98 43.61
C GLY A 890 66.77 -8.38 44.13
N ILE A 891 66.93 -9.64 44.52
CA ILE A 891 68.14 -10.14 45.19
C ILE A 891 69.34 -9.99 44.23
N PRO A 892 70.42 -9.31 44.64
CA PRO A 892 71.47 -8.84 43.72
C PRO A 892 72.38 -9.96 43.19
N SER A 893 72.20 -11.21 43.61
CA SER A 893 73.04 -12.31 43.12
C SER A 893 72.35 -13.67 43.17
N THR A 894 72.40 -14.42 42.06
CA THR A 894 72.03 -15.85 42.06
C THR A 894 73.18 -16.71 42.59
N SER A 895 72.92 -17.57 43.57
CA SER A 895 73.94 -18.40 44.22
C SER A 895 74.20 -19.74 43.55
N VAL A 896 73.31 -20.18 42.64
CA VAL A 896 73.37 -21.51 42.02
C VAL A 896 73.30 -21.38 40.50
N GLY A 897 74.24 -22.03 39.81
CA GLY A 897 74.27 -22.03 38.35
C GLY A 897 74.66 -23.39 37.78
N ILE A 898 74.09 -23.75 36.64
CA ILE A 898 74.50 -24.88 35.80
C ILE A 898 74.80 -24.33 34.40
N SER A 899 76.03 -24.45 33.94
CA SER A 899 76.44 -23.98 32.61
C SER A 899 77.08 -25.10 31.82
N SER A 900 76.76 -25.19 30.52
CA SER A 900 77.45 -26.10 29.59
C SER A 900 78.64 -25.43 28.90
N LEU A 901 79.01 -24.21 29.31
CA LEU A 901 80.16 -23.50 28.75
C LEU A 901 81.45 -23.98 29.41
N ALA A 902 82.49 -24.24 28.61
CA ALA A 902 83.81 -24.64 29.12
C ALA A 902 84.50 -23.53 29.94
N SER A 903 84.08 -22.28 29.78
CA SER A 903 84.54 -21.13 30.56
C SER A 903 83.40 -20.11 30.71
N PRO A 904 82.53 -20.26 31.72
CA PRO A 904 81.56 -19.23 32.07
C PRO A 904 82.29 -17.93 32.42
N ARG A 905 81.62 -16.78 32.25
CA ARG A 905 82.18 -15.48 32.62
C ARG A 905 82.49 -15.43 34.13
N SER A 906 83.54 -14.69 34.53
CA SER A 906 84.07 -14.71 35.90
C SER A 906 83.11 -14.24 36.98
N THR A 907 82.07 -13.49 36.61
CA THR A 907 81.04 -12.95 37.49
C THR A 907 79.78 -13.83 37.57
N TRP A 908 79.73 -14.94 36.83
CA TRP A 908 78.61 -15.88 36.80
C TRP A 908 78.68 -16.91 37.94
N PRO A 909 77.54 -17.35 38.53
CA PRO A 909 76.16 -16.97 38.21
C PRO A 909 75.67 -15.71 38.94
N ALA A 910 76.51 -15.12 39.78
CA ALA A 910 76.13 -14.01 40.67
C ALA A 910 75.69 -12.74 39.91
N ASP A 911 76.15 -12.55 38.68
CA ASP A 911 75.77 -11.43 37.83
C ASP A 911 74.45 -11.61 37.07
N VAL A 912 73.75 -12.72 37.29
CA VAL A 912 72.35 -12.88 36.89
C VAL A 912 71.50 -12.57 38.11
N PRO A 913 70.94 -11.36 38.25
CA PRO A 913 70.13 -11.01 39.41
C PRO A 913 68.79 -11.75 39.39
N ASN A 914 68.16 -11.89 40.56
CA ASN A 914 66.79 -12.40 40.75
C ASN A 914 66.53 -13.88 40.41
N GLY A 915 67.55 -14.65 40.03
CA GLY A 915 67.44 -16.10 39.87
C GLY A 915 67.69 -16.84 41.18
N PHE A 916 66.97 -17.95 41.40
CA PHE A 916 67.36 -18.95 42.41
C PHE A 916 68.35 -19.97 41.82
N VAL A 917 68.21 -20.27 40.53
CA VAL A 917 69.12 -21.11 39.73
C VAL A 917 69.26 -20.50 38.34
N VAL A 918 70.48 -20.39 37.84
CA VAL A 918 70.77 -19.97 36.45
C VAL A 918 71.16 -21.19 35.62
N LEU A 919 70.48 -21.39 34.49
CA LEU A 919 70.87 -22.41 33.51
C LEU A 919 71.40 -21.71 32.25
N GLU A 920 72.59 -22.07 31.80
CA GLU A 920 73.22 -21.42 30.63
C GLU A 920 73.77 -22.45 29.63
N SER A 921 73.38 -22.32 28.35
CA SER A 921 73.92 -23.11 27.24
C SER A 921 73.81 -22.34 25.93
N LYS A 922 74.76 -22.56 25.01
CA LYS A 922 74.71 -21.99 23.64
C LYS A 922 73.88 -22.82 22.68
N ASP A 923 73.78 -24.13 22.91
CA ASP A 923 73.25 -25.09 21.94
C ASP A 923 72.50 -26.27 22.56
N LYS A 924 72.41 -26.38 23.89
CA LYS A 924 71.68 -27.45 24.58
C LYS A 924 70.37 -26.94 25.15
N GLY A 925 69.30 -27.70 24.97
CA GLY A 925 68.01 -27.45 25.61
C GLY A 925 67.97 -27.98 27.05
N PHE A 926 67.14 -27.35 27.88
CA PHE A 926 66.77 -27.91 29.18
C PHE A 926 65.70 -29.00 28.98
N VAL A 927 66.04 -30.24 29.34
CA VAL A 927 65.13 -31.39 29.19
C VAL A 927 64.71 -31.86 30.57
N ILE A 928 63.44 -31.71 30.90
CA ILE A 928 62.84 -32.28 32.11
C ILE A 928 62.48 -33.76 31.88
N SER A 929 62.43 -34.53 32.97
CA SER A 929 62.04 -35.94 32.93
C SER A 929 60.69 -36.12 32.25
N ARG A 930 60.64 -36.99 31.23
CA ARG A 930 59.42 -37.33 30.49
C ARG A 930 58.87 -38.63 31.04
N VAL A 931 57.63 -38.62 31.51
CA VAL A 931 56.96 -39.82 32.06
C VAL A 931 55.59 -39.98 31.43
N SER A 932 55.19 -41.23 31.18
CA SER A 932 53.85 -41.54 30.65
C SER A 932 52.75 -41.48 31.69
N ASN A 933 53.11 -41.57 32.98
CA ASN A 933 52.19 -41.42 34.08
C ASN A 933 52.93 -40.84 35.29
N PRO A 934 52.43 -39.76 35.93
CA PRO A 934 53.04 -39.16 37.13
C PRO A 934 53.14 -40.13 38.31
N ALA A 935 52.31 -41.19 38.37
CA ALA A 935 52.41 -42.24 39.40
C ALA A 935 53.72 -43.03 39.34
N ASN A 936 54.45 -42.98 38.21
CA ASN A 936 55.75 -43.63 38.07
C ASN A 936 56.88 -42.88 38.80
N VAL A 937 56.63 -41.66 39.30
CA VAL A 937 57.58 -40.92 40.13
C VAL A 937 57.39 -41.37 41.58
N LEU A 938 58.21 -42.33 42.04
CA LEU A 938 58.05 -43.00 43.33
C LEU A 938 58.29 -42.10 44.57
N GLN A 939 59.09 -41.04 44.41
CA GLN A 939 59.44 -40.10 45.50
C GLN A 939 59.36 -38.65 44.99
N PRO A 940 58.16 -38.13 44.70
CA PRO A 940 58.00 -36.78 44.19
C PRO A 940 58.36 -35.75 45.27
N GLN A 941 59.07 -34.69 44.88
CA GLN A 941 59.41 -33.57 45.76
C GLN A 941 58.58 -32.36 45.38
N GLU A 942 58.14 -31.56 46.36
CA GLU A 942 57.44 -30.30 46.08
C GLU A 942 58.30 -29.41 45.18
N GLY A 943 57.68 -28.84 44.14
CA GLY A 943 58.39 -28.05 43.13
C GLY A 943 58.95 -28.86 41.95
N MET A 944 58.87 -30.20 41.98
CA MET A 944 59.35 -31.04 40.89
C MET A 944 58.52 -30.85 39.61
N LEU A 945 59.22 -30.76 38.47
CA LEU A 945 58.64 -30.62 37.14
C LEU A 945 58.88 -31.89 36.31
N ILE A 946 57.84 -32.36 35.63
CA ILE A 946 57.90 -33.44 34.65
C ILE A 946 57.14 -33.04 33.38
N TYR A 947 57.51 -33.64 32.26
CA TYR A 947 56.65 -33.63 31.08
C TYR A 947 55.84 -34.93 31.06
N ASP A 948 54.53 -34.82 31.27
CA ASP A 948 53.62 -35.96 31.14
C ASP A 948 53.33 -36.20 29.66
N THR A 949 53.87 -37.27 29.09
CA THR A 949 53.75 -37.56 27.67
C THR A 949 52.34 -37.96 27.26
N SER A 950 51.53 -38.49 28.18
CA SER A 950 50.15 -38.87 27.92
C SER A 950 49.21 -37.67 28.01
N ALA A 951 49.44 -36.75 28.93
CA ALA A 951 48.68 -35.51 29.06
C ALA A 951 49.19 -34.34 28.18
N SER A 952 50.35 -34.50 27.53
CA SER A 952 51.01 -33.49 26.70
C SER A 952 51.19 -32.13 27.40
N CYS A 953 51.54 -32.14 28.69
CA CYS A 953 51.70 -30.93 29.50
C CYS A 953 52.91 -31.05 30.44
N ILE A 954 53.46 -29.91 30.87
CA ILE A 954 54.38 -29.85 32.00
C ILE A 954 53.56 -29.93 33.28
N LYS A 955 53.82 -30.92 34.14
CA LYS A 955 53.21 -31.02 35.47
C LYS A 955 54.16 -30.56 36.56
N LEU A 956 53.63 -29.81 37.51
CA LEU A 956 54.27 -29.45 38.77
C LEU A 956 53.71 -30.33 39.88
N TYR A 957 54.57 -30.86 40.74
CA TYR A 957 54.14 -31.48 42.00
C TYR A 957 54.07 -30.42 43.10
N ASN A 958 52.89 -30.20 43.66
CA ASN A 958 52.65 -29.19 44.69
C ASN A 958 52.81 -29.70 46.13
N GLY A 959 53.55 -30.79 46.32
CA GLY A 959 53.70 -31.46 47.62
C GLY A 959 52.62 -32.49 47.95
N ALA A 960 51.52 -32.52 47.18
CA ALA A 960 50.46 -33.52 47.34
C ALA A 960 50.09 -34.22 46.02
N THR A 961 49.90 -33.45 44.95
CA THR A 961 49.41 -33.96 43.66
C THR A 961 50.17 -33.34 42.48
N TRP A 962 50.17 -34.06 41.36
CA TRP A 962 50.68 -33.56 40.08
C TRP A 962 49.59 -32.80 39.33
N LYS A 963 49.87 -31.56 38.92
CA LYS A 963 48.94 -30.72 38.14
C LYS A 963 49.64 -30.17 36.91
N CYS A 964 48.95 -30.14 35.77
CA CYS A 964 49.44 -29.41 34.61
C CYS A 964 49.56 -27.93 34.97
N ILE A 965 50.69 -27.31 34.62
CA ILE A 965 50.82 -25.86 34.70
C ILE A 965 49.85 -25.27 33.68
N SER A 966 48.95 -24.43 34.15
CA SER A 966 47.97 -23.71 33.33
C SER A 966 47.91 -22.27 33.78
N LYS A 967 47.58 -21.38 32.86
CA LYS A 967 47.39 -19.96 33.18
C LYS A 967 46.04 -19.79 33.89
N SER A 968 46.02 -19.13 35.04
CA SER A 968 44.81 -18.86 35.84
C SER A 968 44.81 -17.45 36.43
N CYS A 969 43.63 -16.95 36.82
CA CYS A 969 43.44 -15.67 37.49
C CYS A 969 43.18 -15.90 38.99
N ASN A 970 44.23 -16.27 39.72
CA ASN A 970 44.16 -16.75 41.09
C ASN A 970 45.04 -15.94 42.07
N GLU A 971 45.46 -14.75 41.66
CA GLU A 971 46.19 -13.77 42.49
C GLU A 971 45.46 -12.44 42.59
#